data_AF-A0A1R3J534-F1
#
_entry.id   AF-A0A1R3J534-F1
#
_cell.length_a   1.000
_cell.length_b   1.000
_cell.length_c   1.000
_cell.angle_alpha   90.00
_cell.angle_beta   90.00
_cell.angle_gamma   90.00
#
_symmetry.space_group_name_H-M   'P 1'
#
loop_
_entity.id
_entity.type
_entity.pdbx_description
1 polymer ?
#
loop_
_entity_poly.entity_id
_entity_poly.type
_entity_poly.pdbx_seq_one_letter_code
_entity_poly.pdbx_strand_id
1 'polypeptide(L)'
;MAALSEPVFLLHVNPLSSSKNPYPIHFLSLPKLPPKPPAISTFCAATPPSSPSLPQDSDPNPLQTSPDRTRDRRKVVRLAWEKLVRWSRSWRSKAKTDVLERTKKVVVLGGGSFGTAMAAHVANRKEQIEVTMLVRDPAVCQTINENHYNCKYFPEHKLPENVIATSDAKAALLGADYCLHAVPVQFSASFLEGIAEYVDPGLPFISLSKGLELNTLRMMSQIIPQALKNPRQPFIALSGPSFALELMNKLPTAMVVASKDKKLANAVQQLLASSHLRISTSSDVTGVEIAGALKNVLAIAAGIVEGMNLGNNSMAALVAQGCSEIRWLATKMGAKPTTITGLSGTGDIMLTCFVNLSRNRTVGVRLGSGEKLDDILSSMNQVAEGVSTAGAVIALAQKYNVKMPVLTAVARIIDNELTPKKAVLELMRLPQLRGPIGLSPTGYKPLAKCDCGQRDPGFLHKHAMKASENPKINEKLFCLVRDKNLLIKVTPETYCDDEHRSIDSIIEAAEKLVLPKKVPLHPQYRNCVDTCSIVGSCHGICCLRYHDYMNETNFLLLNFVTGESRVINYQQGAEDNRVYGFGYDSSTKDYKIVSFQCPVRGNFRRPCPESPYVVDVLSLRNSCWRSILQTPPMVPACPYLLSTATCVELNGFLHWQHCSKHCPEGRSDSIFTFDLAEEKCGEIIFNAPNKGRKNQYYDIIGLGVLNGCLYVTMRSMQHSSGGCRIEGCHIWVMKEYGVQQSWTKLMRISFPPRFLANSFVNLFPVYYTKKGRLLLFLPQQDVYNVEEYPFSYSYSEYRMPEKGKPLWFITAHVDTFLSPNSLGSNL
;
A
#
# COMPACT_ATOMS: atom_id res chain seq x y z
N MET A 1 37.56 5.91 58.00
CA MET A 1 38.04 7.25 58.43
C MET A 1 38.59 7.99 57.22
N ALA A 2 38.88 9.28 57.34
CA ALA A 2 39.65 10.09 56.38
C ALA A 2 41.13 9.62 56.31
N ALA A 3 42.01 10.05 55.38
CA ALA A 3 41.93 10.56 53.99
C ALA A 3 43.39 10.79 53.49
N LEU A 4 43.59 11.27 52.25
CA LEU A 4 44.84 11.89 51.71
C LEU A 4 46.09 10.95 51.58
N SER A 5 47.21 11.28 50.90
CA SER A 5 47.42 11.96 49.58
C SER A 5 48.92 11.93 49.15
N GLU A 6 49.24 11.56 47.90
CA GLU A 6 50.47 11.98 47.12
C GLU A 6 51.89 11.67 47.71
N PRO A 7 53.04 12.09 47.12
CA PRO A 7 53.46 12.40 45.72
C PRO A 7 54.85 11.76 45.32
N VAL A 8 55.49 12.18 44.19
CA VAL A 8 56.94 12.61 44.03
C VAL A 8 57.45 12.57 42.54
N PHE A 9 58.58 13.23 42.22
CA PHE A 9 59.04 13.81 40.93
C PHE A 9 60.47 13.38 40.45
N LEU A 10 60.91 13.85 39.26
CA LEU A 10 62.30 14.22 38.77
C LEU A 10 62.70 13.60 37.38
N LEU A 11 63.73 14.06 36.63
CA LEU A 11 63.89 15.33 35.86
C LEU A 11 65.14 15.36 34.91
N HIS A 12 64.98 15.79 33.63
CA HIS A 12 66.01 16.25 32.63
C HIS A 12 67.23 15.32 32.30
N VAL A 13 68.16 15.55 31.33
CA VAL A 13 68.72 16.75 30.61
C VAL A 13 68.98 16.46 29.09
N ASN A 14 69.41 17.46 28.29
CA ASN A 14 69.60 17.50 26.82
C ASN A 14 71.11 17.74 26.43
N PRO A 15 71.61 17.57 25.16
CA PRO A 15 71.88 18.76 24.32
C PRO A 15 72.00 18.60 22.76
N LEU A 16 71.77 19.72 22.02
CA LEU A 16 72.44 20.28 20.79
C LEU A 16 72.88 19.38 19.59
N SER A 17 72.96 19.79 18.31
CA SER A 17 72.46 20.88 17.40
C SER A 17 73.10 20.60 16.00
N SER A 18 72.91 21.22 14.82
CA SER A 18 72.05 22.23 14.12
C SER A 18 72.21 21.90 12.59
N SER A 19 71.73 22.55 11.50
CA SER A 19 70.90 23.72 11.09
C SER A 19 70.37 23.37 9.65
N LYS A 20 69.70 24.15 8.77
CA LYS A 20 69.37 25.57 8.54
C LYS A 20 67.87 25.71 8.15
N ASN A 21 67.36 26.93 7.97
CA ASN A 21 65.97 27.22 7.55
C ASN A 21 65.94 28.34 6.47
N PRO A 22 64.86 28.53 5.69
CA PRO A 22 63.88 29.56 6.11
C PRO A 22 62.37 29.27 5.84
N TYR A 23 61.56 30.04 6.56
CA TYR A 23 60.08 30.10 6.68
C TYR A 23 59.33 30.73 5.46
N PRO A 24 57.97 30.89 5.47
CA PRO A 24 56.94 30.36 6.39
C PRO A 24 55.71 29.68 5.73
N ILE A 25 54.96 28.91 6.54
CA ILE A 25 53.48 28.79 6.43
C ILE A 25 52.91 28.98 7.85
N HIS A 26 51.85 29.79 8.00
CA HIS A 26 51.21 30.04 9.29
C HIS A 26 49.92 29.22 9.48
N PHE A 27 49.83 28.52 10.62
CA PHE A 27 48.57 28.10 11.22
C PHE A 27 48.10 29.16 12.23
N LEU A 28 46.78 29.30 12.40
CA LEU A 28 46.15 30.00 13.53
C LEU A 28 44.94 29.19 14.06
N SER A 29 44.64 29.39 15.34
CA SER A 29 43.80 28.49 16.15
C SER A 29 42.49 29.14 16.64
N LEU A 30 41.59 28.29 17.18
CA LEU A 30 40.25 28.64 17.64
C LEU A 30 40.24 29.70 18.78
N PRO A 31 39.34 30.71 18.74
CA PRO A 31 39.17 31.70 19.82
C PRO A 31 38.22 31.24 20.93
N LYS A 32 38.36 31.82 22.13
CA LYS A 32 37.44 31.71 23.27
C LYS A 32 36.66 33.03 23.50
N LEU A 33 35.57 32.96 24.28
CA LEU A 33 34.70 34.08 24.64
C LEU A 33 35.35 35.11 25.60
N PRO A 34 35.10 36.43 25.43
CA PRO A 34 35.40 37.48 26.40
C PRO A 34 34.16 37.92 27.25
N PRO A 35 34.34 38.71 28.36
CA PRO A 35 33.29 39.04 29.34
C PRO A 35 32.58 40.40 29.15
N LYS A 36 31.61 40.71 30.03
CA LYS A 36 30.78 41.95 30.05
C LYS A 36 31.43 43.18 30.72
N PRO A 37 31.20 44.40 30.20
CA PRO A 37 31.26 45.69 30.92
C PRO A 37 29.85 46.21 31.36
N PRO A 38 29.76 47.33 32.13
CA PRO A 38 28.52 47.85 32.76
C PRO A 38 27.78 48.93 31.95
N ALA A 39 26.71 49.50 32.51
CA ALA A 39 25.77 50.44 31.86
C ALA A 39 25.84 51.89 32.39
N ILE A 40 25.73 52.87 31.48
CA ILE A 40 25.53 54.32 31.72
C ILE A 40 24.49 54.85 30.68
N SER A 41 23.93 56.05 30.87
CA SER A 41 22.64 56.51 30.34
C SER A 41 22.67 57.57 29.22
N THR A 42 21.47 57.84 28.66
CA THR A 42 20.98 59.14 28.10
C THR A 42 21.72 59.82 26.94
N PHE A 43 21.10 59.90 25.75
CA PHE A 43 20.30 61.08 25.29
C PHE A 43 19.53 60.79 23.99
N CYS A 44 18.80 61.77 23.43
CA CYS A 44 17.70 61.59 22.45
C CYS A 44 17.90 62.32 21.09
N ALA A 45 16.90 62.17 20.20
CA ALA A 45 16.67 62.80 18.88
C ALA A 45 17.32 62.10 17.65
N ALA A 46 16.70 62.04 16.46
CA ALA A 46 15.41 62.59 15.99
C ALA A 46 14.64 61.63 15.04
N THR A 47 13.38 61.92 14.73
CA THR A 47 12.48 61.15 13.83
C THR A 47 12.49 61.64 12.37
N PRO A 48 12.02 60.81 11.42
CA PRO A 48 10.90 61.24 10.54
C PRO A 48 9.85 60.08 10.39
N PRO A 49 8.85 60.07 9.45
CA PRO A 49 7.46 60.28 9.89
C PRO A 49 6.39 59.24 9.48
N SER A 50 5.36 59.14 10.32
CA SER A 50 3.94 58.78 10.11
C SER A 50 3.45 57.99 8.87
N SER A 51 2.69 56.93 9.13
CA SER A 51 1.55 56.45 8.33
C SER A 51 0.37 56.05 9.26
N PRO A 52 -0.90 56.00 8.81
CA PRO A 52 -2.04 56.45 9.62
C PRO A 52 -2.66 55.44 10.61
N SER A 53 -3.50 55.99 11.50
CA SER A 53 -4.17 55.35 12.63
C SER A 53 -5.46 54.60 12.28
N LEU A 54 -5.84 53.65 13.15
CA LEU A 54 -7.20 53.15 13.33
C LEU A 54 -7.66 53.49 14.77
N PRO A 55 -8.98 53.61 15.05
CA PRO A 55 -9.45 54.25 16.29
C PRO A 55 -9.42 53.34 17.53
N GLN A 56 -9.23 53.97 18.69
CA GLN A 56 -9.67 53.42 19.97
C GLN A 56 -11.07 53.97 20.30
N ASP A 57 -12.03 53.08 20.58
CA ASP A 57 -12.70 52.98 21.89
C ASP A 57 -14.08 52.32 21.80
N SER A 58 -14.26 51.23 22.55
CA SER A 58 -15.48 50.85 23.30
C SER A 58 -15.35 49.43 23.89
N ASP A 59 -14.81 49.34 25.11
CA ASP A 59 -15.15 48.22 26.02
C ASP A 59 -16.64 48.36 26.40
N PRO A 60 -17.41 47.28 26.69
CA PRO A 60 -17.03 46.33 27.74
C PRO A 60 -17.37 44.83 27.48
N ASN A 61 -16.42 43.92 27.75
CA ASN A 61 -16.63 42.78 28.67
C ASN A 61 -15.39 41.85 28.79
N PRO A 62 -15.04 41.35 29.99
CA PRO A 62 -13.95 40.42 30.19
C PRO A 62 -14.32 38.98 29.76
N LEU A 63 -14.17 38.68 28.47
CA LEU A 63 -14.33 37.32 27.94
C LEU A 63 -13.22 36.40 28.48
N GLN A 64 -13.60 35.56 29.45
CA GLN A 64 -12.73 34.62 30.14
C GLN A 64 -11.94 33.71 29.19
N THR A 65 -10.62 33.88 29.13
CA THR A 65 -9.69 33.01 28.39
C THR A 65 -9.49 31.67 29.10
N SER A 66 -10.51 30.80 29.00
CA SER A 66 -10.62 29.52 29.71
C SER A 66 -9.33 28.67 29.70
N PRO A 67 -8.70 28.41 30.87
CA PRO A 67 -7.46 27.62 30.94
C PRO A 67 -7.62 26.11 30.62
N ASP A 68 -8.86 25.61 30.55
CA ASP A 68 -9.12 24.16 30.66
C ASP A 68 -8.86 23.38 29.36
N ARG A 69 -8.94 23.98 28.17
CA ARG A 69 -8.71 23.26 26.88
C ARG A 69 -7.35 22.53 26.83
N THR A 70 -6.31 23.15 27.38
CA THR A 70 -4.96 22.57 27.46
C THR A 70 -4.87 21.47 28.52
N ARG A 71 -5.64 21.61 29.61
CA ARG A 71 -5.75 20.62 30.69
C ARG A 71 -6.53 19.39 30.18
N ASP A 72 -7.63 19.58 29.48
CA ASP A 72 -8.42 18.51 28.84
C ASP A 72 -7.64 17.74 27.79
N ARG A 73 -6.89 18.41 26.91
CA ARG A 73 -6.02 17.69 25.95
C ARG A 73 -5.01 16.79 26.67
N ARG A 74 -4.47 17.22 27.82
CA ARG A 74 -3.61 16.40 28.70
C ARG A 74 -4.40 15.28 29.41
N LYS A 75 -5.62 15.53 29.90
CA LYS A 75 -6.54 14.50 30.47
C LYS A 75 -6.82 13.40 29.43
N VAL A 76 -7.15 13.76 28.19
CA VAL A 76 -7.47 12.82 27.09
C VAL A 76 -6.26 11.96 26.72
N VAL A 77 -5.07 12.54 26.56
CA VAL A 77 -3.84 11.77 26.28
C VAL A 77 -3.51 10.82 27.44
N ARG A 78 -3.64 11.27 28.70
CA ARG A 78 -3.46 10.41 29.88
C ARG A 78 -4.47 9.27 29.91
N LEU A 79 -5.76 9.54 29.68
CA LEU A 79 -6.82 8.54 29.66
C LEU A 79 -6.66 7.51 28.53
N ALA A 80 -6.18 7.94 27.35
CA ALA A 80 -5.85 7.03 26.25
C ALA A 80 -4.67 6.10 26.63
N TRP A 81 -3.61 6.66 27.23
CA TRP A 81 -2.48 5.89 27.72
C TRP A 81 -2.86 4.94 28.87
N GLU A 82 -3.66 5.39 29.83
CA GLU A 82 -4.16 4.55 30.92
C GLU A 82 -5.06 3.42 30.42
N LYS A 83 -5.92 3.66 29.41
CA LYS A 83 -6.69 2.59 28.75
C LYS A 83 -5.77 1.56 28.09
N LEU A 84 -4.75 2.00 27.35
CA LEU A 84 -3.74 1.13 26.74
C LEU A 84 -2.98 0.31 27.79
N VAL A 85 -2.55 0.95 28.89
CA VAL A 85 -1.83 0.30 29.99
C VAL A 85 -2.71 -0.70 30.73
N ARG A 86 -3.95 -0.34 31.10
CA ARG A 86 -4.92 -1.24 31.75
C ARG A 86 -5.25 -2.45 30.87
N TRP A 87 -5.46 -2.24 29.56
CA TRP A 87 -5.60 -3.32 28.59
C TRP A 87 -4.37 -4.24 28.58
N SER A 88 -3.15 -3.69 28.52
CA SER A 88 -1.90 -4.47 28.57
C SER A 88 -1.66 -5.22 29.88
N ARG A 89 -2.26 -4.74 31.00
CA ARG A 89 -2.22 -5.41 32.31
C ARG A 89 -3.25 -6.54 32.39
N SER A 90 -4.45 -6.35 31.85
CA SER A 90 -5.47 -7.41 31.75
C SER A 90 -5.02 -8.57 30.85
N TRP A 91 -4.37 -8.28 29.72
CA TRP A 91 -3.73 -9.31 28.90
C TRP A 91 -2.59 -10.03 29.64
N ARG A 92 -1.79 -9.30 30.45
CA ARG A 92 -0.73 -9.93 31.27
C ARG A 92 -1.24 -10.72 32.47
N SER A 93 -2.36 -10.37 33.11
CA SER A 93 -2.90 -11.19 34.20
C SER A 93 -3.58 -12.47 33.69
N LYS A 94 -4.23 -12.41 32.52
CA LYS A 94 -4.65 -13.62 31.76
C LYS A 94 -3.46 -14.43 31.22
N ALA A 95 -2.27 -13.84 31.21
CA ALA A 95 -1.00 -14.48 30.88
C ALA A 95 -0.07 -14.59 32.11
N LYS A 96 -0.61 -14.85 33.31
CA LYS A 96 0.13 -15.64 34.31
C LYS A 96 0.35 -17.03 33.71
N THR A 97 1.56 -17.29 33.24
CA THR A 97 1.79 -18.32 32.23
C THR A 97 2.50 -19.55 32.77
N ASP A 98 1.70 -20.61 32.89
CA ASP A 98 2.07 -22.03 32.99
C ASP A 98 3.39 -22.39 32.31
N VAL A 99 3.66 -21.87 31.10
CA VAL A 99 4.94 -22.09 30.38
C VAL A 99 6.18 -21.72 31.24
N LEU A 100 6.21 -20.56 31.89
CA LEU A 100 7.37 -20.17 32.70
C LEU A 100 7.43 -20.95 34.02
N GLU A 101 6.27 -21.19 34.64
CA GLU A 101 6.18 -21.91 35.90
C GLU A 101 6.62 -23.38 35.75
N ARG A 102 6.21 -24.04 34.66
CA ARG A 102 6.54 -25.45 34.38
C ARG A 102 7.95 -25.66 33.80
N THR A 103 8.55 -24.62 33.18
CA THR A 103 9.94 -24.69 32.68
C THR A 103 10.90 -24.88 33.85
N LYS A 104 11.80 -25.84 33.73
CA LYS A 104 12.85 -26.20 34.69
C LYS A 104 14.25 -25.99 34.13
N LYS A 105 14.48 -26.28 32.85
CA LYS A 105 15.82 -26.25 32.24
C LYS A 105 15.81 -25.67 30.83
N VAL A 106 16.72 -24.74 30.54
CA VAL A 106 16.93 -24.17 29.21
C VAL A 106 18.41 -24.28 28.84
N VAL A 107 18.69 -24.99 27.75
CA VAL A 107 20.07 -25.13 27.25
C VAL A 107 20.40 -24.03 26.24
N VAL A 108 21.64 -23.54 26.27
CA VAL A 108 22.15 -22.51 25.35
C VAL A 108 23.38 -23.04 24.61
N LEU A 109 23.24 -23.30 23.32
CA LEU A 109 24.31 -23.86 22.49
C LEU A 109 25.17 -22.71 21.93
N GLY A 110 26.33 -22.47 22.53
CA GLY A 110 27.32 -21.48 22.09
C GLY A 110 27.47 -20.26 23.02
N GLY A 111 28.52 -20.25 23.83
CA GLY A 111 28.87 -19.18 24.78
C GLY A 111 29.40 -17.86 24.18
N GLY A 112 28.95 -17.47 22.98
CA GLY A 112 29.26 -16.17 22.39
C GLY A 112 28.47 -15.03 23.04
N SER A 113 28.74 -13.76 22.66
CA SER A 113 28.08 -12.58 23.25
C SER A 113 26.55 -12.67 23.29
N PHE A 114 25.90 -12.99 22.16
CA PHE A 114 24.43 -13.02 22.13
C PHE A 114 23.83 -14.24 22.83
N GLY A 115 24.50 -15.40 22.77
CA GLY A 115 24.12 -16.58 23.56
C GLY A 115 24.20 -16.32 25.06
N THR A 116 25.28 -15.68 25.52
CA THR A 116 25.48 -15.30 26.93
C THR A 116 24.43 -14.29 27.41
N ALA A 117 24.12 -13.28 26.58
CA ALA A 117 23.07 -12.31 26.91
C ALA A 117 21.67 -12.96 27.00
N MET A 118 21.37 -13.93 26.13
CA MET A 118 20.11 -14.69 26.20
C MET A 118 20.09 -15.68 27.37
N ALA A 119 21.23 -16.29 27.74
CA ALA A 119 21.35 -17.13 28.93
C ALA A 119 21.06 -16.34 30.21
N ALA A 120 21.78 -15.22 30.40
CA ALA A 120 21.55 -14.31 31.52
C ALA A 120 20.10 -13.78 31.55
N HIS A 121 19.54 -13.42 30.39
CA HIS A 121 18.15 -12.97 30.30
C HIS A 121 17.14 -14.04 30.76
N VAL A 122 17.28 -15.29 30.29
CA VAL A 122 16.39 -16.40 30.69
C VAL A 122 16.57 -16.73 32.17
N ALA A 123 17.80 -16.78 32.67
CA ALA A 123 18.07 -17.03 34.09
C ALA A 123 17.44 -15.96 35.01
N ASN A 124 17.43 -14.68 34.57
CA ASN A 124 16.72 -13.59 35.24
C ASN A 124 15.18 -13.67 35.15
N ARG A 125 14.58 -14.61 34.40
CA ARG A 125 13.11 -14.73 34.30
C ARG A 125 12.48 -15.43 35.50
N LYS A 126 13.16 -16.44 36.03
CA LYS A 126 12.74 -17.29 37.15
C LYS A 126 13.99 -17.99 37.68
N GLU A 127 14.29 -17.76 38.95
CA GLU A 127 15.50 -18.22 39.66
C GLU A 127 15.63 -19.75 39.66
N GLN A 128 14.51 -20.49 39.68
CA GLN A 128 14.47 -21.96 39.68
C GLN A 128 14.49 -22.55 38.25
N ILE A 129 14.96 -21.82 37.23
CA ILE A 129 15.30 -22.36 35.91
C ILE A 129 16.81 -22.58 35.87
N GLU A 130 17.24 -23.82 35.65
CA GLU A 130 18.62 -24.15 35.27
C GLU A 130 18.90 -23.63 33.86
N VAL A 131 19.92 -22.80 33.68
CA VAL A 131 20.34 -22.32 32.35
C VAL A 131 21.72 -22.85 32.01
N THR A 132 21.76 -23.96 31.26
CA THR A 132 22.99 -24.69 30.95
C THR A 132 23.59 -24.19 29.63
N MET A 133 24.75 -23.55 29.68
CA MET A 133 25.49 -23.08 28.52
C MET A 133 26.48 -24.14 28.03
N LEU A 134 26.28 -24.68 26.83
CA LEU A 134 27.27 -25.53 26.18
C LEU A 134 28.36 -24.63 25.54
N VAL A 135 29.58 -24.74 26.03
CA VAL A 135 30.72 -23.91 25.62
C VAL A 135 31.93 -24.78 25.23
N ARG A 136 32.60 -24.41 24.14
CA ARG A 136 33.78 -25.13 23.62
C ARG A 136 35.08 -24.79 24.37
N ASP A 137 35.14 -23.61 24.99
CA ASP A 137 36.35 -23.01 25.55
C ASP A 137 36.43 -23.32 27.05
N PRO A 138 37.37 -24.18 27.53
CA PRO A 138 37.39 -24.62 28.92
C PRO A 138 37.59 -23.46 29.92
N ALA A 139 38.35 -22.44 29.55
CA ALA A 139 38.56 -21.27 30.41
C ALA A 139 37.26 -20.47 30.58
N VAL A 140 36.47 -20.31 29.52
CA VAL A 140 35.13 -19.69 29.60
C VAL A 140 34.17 -20.56 30.42
N CYS A 141 34.27 -21.89 30.31
CA CYS A 141 33.48 -22.81 31.14
C CYS A 141 33.79 -22.62 32.63
N GLN A 142 35.09 -22.56 32.97
CA GLN A 142 35.57 -22.39 34.34
C GLN A 142 35.15 -21.03 34.92
N THR A 143 35.37 -19.90 34.22
CA THR A 143 35.03 -18.58 34.77
C THR A 143 33.53 -18.36 34.92
N ILE A 144 32.68 -19.02 34.13
CA ILE A 144 31.23 -18.98 34.32
C ILE A 144 30.82 -19.77 35.59
N ASN A 145 31.44 -20.92 35.85
CA ASN A 145 31.07 -21.76 37.00
C ASN A 145 31.65 -21.28 38.33
N GLU A 146 32.89 -20.76 38.34
CA GLU A 146 33.56 -20.32 39.57
C GLU A 146 33.26 -18.87 39.93
N ASN A 147 33.16 -17.99 38.94
CA ASN A 147 33.10 -16.54 39.14
C ASN A 147 31.79 -15.92 38.63
N HIS A 148 30.99 -16.67 37.86
CA HIS A 148 29.84 -16.19 37.10
C HIS A 148 30.17 -15.04 36.12
N TYR A 149 31.31 -15.11 35.43
CA TYR A 149 31.65 -14.18 34.33
C TYR A 149 32.02 -14.94 33.05
N ASN A 150 31.55 -14.46 31.91
CA ASN A 150 32.09 -14.89 30.61
C ASN A 150 33.29 -14.00 30.27
N CYS A 151 34.48 -14.38 30.74
CA CYS A 151 35.74 -13.63 30.63
C CYS A 151 36.07 -13.13 29.20
N LYS A 152 35.56 -13.82 28.16
CA LYS A 152 35.87 -13.57 26.74
C LYS A 152 34.88 -12.63 26.04
N TYR A 153 33.65 -12.52 26.53
CA TYR A 153 32.59 -11.76 25.87
C TYR A 153 31.87 -10.75 26.77
N PHE A 154 31.90 -10.94 28.09
CA PHE A 154 31.39 -10.03 29.12
C PHE A 154 32.21 -10.17 30.43
N PRO A 155 33.48 -9.70 30.45
CA PRO A 155 34.31 -9.74 31.66
C PRO A 155 33.80 -8.83 32.79
N GLU A 156 32.95 -7.84 32.49
CA GLU A 156 32.45 -6.83 33.44
C GLU A 156 31.02 -7.11 33.95
N HIS A 157 30.30 -8.09 33.39
CA HIS A 157 28.89 -8.36 33.73
C HIS A 157 28.72 -9.72 34.41
N LYS A 158 28.43 -9.71 35.73
CA LYS A 158 28.12 -10.95 36.46
C LYS A 158 26.85 -11.60 35.91
N LEU A 159 26.92 -12.89 35.65
CA LEU A 159 25.80 -13.75 35.29
C LEU A 159 25.00 -14.14 36.55
N PRO A 160 23.71 -14.47 36.43
CA PRO A 160 22.96 -15.11 37.51
C PRO A 160 23.56 -16.46 37.90
N GLU A 161 23.39 -16.84 39.17
CA GLU A 161 24.01 -18.03 39.75
C GLU A 161 23.37 -19.34 39.26
N ASN A 162 22.16 -19.27 38.70
CA ASN A 162 21.50 -20.33 37.94
C ASN A 162 21.94 -20.45 36.47
N VAL A 163 22.99 -19.74 36.03
CA VAL A 163 23.70 -19.98 34.76
C VAL A 163 24.91 -20.86 35.01
N ILE A 164 24.91 -22.07 34.43
CA ILE A 164 25.96 -23.08 34.56
C ILE A 164 26.56 -23.34 33.18
N ALA A 165 27.88 -23.39 33.04
CA ALA A 165 28.55 -23.79 31.81
C ALA A 165 29.02 -25.25 31.87
N THR A 166 29.03 -25.91 30.70
CA THR A 166 29.64 -27.23 30.51
C THR A 166 30.23 -27.36 29.10
N SER A 167 31.17 -28.28 28.93
CA SER A 167 31.65 -28.75 27.63
C SER A 167 30.99 -30.06 27.18
N ASP A 168 30.26 -30.77 28.06
CA ASP A 168 29.51 -31.97 27.71
C ASP A 168 28.13 -31.65 27.13
N ALA A 169 27.96 -31.96 25.85
CA ALA A 169 26.69 -31.80 25.14
C ALA A 169 25.58 -32.69 25.72
N LYS A 170 25.91 -33.88 26.23
CA LYS A 170 24.93 -34.84 26.75
C LYS A 170 24.32 -34.33 28.06
N ALA A 171 25.13 -33.91 29.04
CA ALA A 171 24.66 -33.26 30.26
C ALA A 171 23.94 -31.92 30.00
N ALA A 172 24.36 -31.16 28.99
CA ALA A 172 23.70 -29.91 28.62
C ALA A 172 22.27 -30.12 28.09
N LEU A 173 22.08 -31.10 27.19
CA LEU A 173 20.80 -31.38 26.54
C LEU A 173 19.83 -32.20 27.40
N LEU A 174 20.35 -33.05 28.30
CA LEU A 174 19.54 -33.94 29.12
C LEU A 174 18.52 -33.16 29.97
N GLY A 175 17.23 -33.42 29.71
CA GLY A 175 16.11 -32.83 30.45
C GLY A 175 15.79 -31.36 30.13
N ALA A 176 16.31 -30.80 29.04
CA ALA A 176 15.99 -29.43 28.64
C ALA A 176 14.55 -29.28 28.13
N ASP A 177 13.84 -28.22 28.55
CA ASP A 177 12.52 -27.84 28.03
C ASP A 177 12.61 -27.04 26.72
N TYR A 178 13.70 -26.30 26.54
CA TYR A 178 13.97 -25.43 25.38
C TYR A 178 15.46 -25.34 25.08
N CYS A 179 15.81 -25.19 23.81
CA CYS A 179 17.18 -25.00 23.33
C CYS A 179 17.36 -23.67 22.59
N LEU A 180 18.21 -22.79 23.11
CA LEU A 180 18.64 -21.55 22.46
C LEU A 180 19.90 -21.82 21.62
N HIS A 181 19.78 -21.80 20.29
CA HIS A 181 20.89 -22.06 19.39
C HIS A 181 21.62 -20.76 19.00
N ALA A 182 22.84 -20.57 19.49
CA ALA A 182 23.68 -19.38 19.31
C ALA A 182 24.95 -19.61 18.47
N VAL A 183 25.19 -20.82 17.96
CA VAL A 183 26.35 -21.14 17.12
C VAL A 183 26.25 -20.42 15.76
N PRO A 184 27.32 -19.81 15.21
CA PRO A 184 27.27 -19.14 13.91
C PRO A 184 26.89 -20.10 12.77
N VAL A 185 26.16 -19.60 11.77
CA VAL A 185 25.50 -20.43 10.74
C VAL A 185 26.47 -21.36 10.01
N GLN A 186 27.68 -20.91 9.65
CA GLN A 186 28.66 -21.71 8.92
C GLN A 186 29.21 -22.93 9.70
N PHE A 187 29.04 -22.96 11.02
CA PHE A 187 29.46 -24.09 11.88
C PHE A 187 28.27 -24.91 12.39
N SER A 188 27.03 -24.52 12.05
CA SER A 188 25.83 -25.06 12.68
C SER A 188 25.55 -26.51 12.26
N ALA A 189 25.69 -26.85 10.97
CA ALA A 189 25.37 -28.18 10.46
C ALA A 189 26.19 -29.29 11.14
N SER A 190 27.53 -29.22 11.05
CA SER A 190 28.43 -30.21 11.64
C SER A 190 28.41 -30.25 13.16
N PHE A 191 28.16 -29.10 13.82
CA PHE A 191 27.93 -29.05 15.26
C PHE A 191 26.64 -29.78 15.68
N LEU A 192 25.54 -29.55 14.96
CA LEU A 192 24.24 -30.18 15.22
C LEU A 192 24.27 -31.69 14.91
N GLU A 193 24.94 -32.10 13.83
CA GLU A 193 25.18 -33.51 13.50
C GLU A 193 25.95 -34.22 14.63
N GLY A 194 26.97 -33.57 15.20
CA GLY A 194 27.78 -34.09 16.30
C GLY A 194 27.09 -34.18 17.68
N ILE A 195 25.88 -33.62 17.82
CA ILE A 195 25.07 -33.72 19.06
C ILE A 195 23.71 -34.39 18.84
N ALA A 196 23.38 -34.81 17.62
CA ALA A 196 22.04 -35.25 17.23
C ALA A 196 21.49 -36.42 18.09
N GLU A 197 22.37 -37.32 18.54
CA GLU A 197 22.00 -38.48 19.38
C GLU A 197 21.63 -38.11 20.82
N TYR A 198 21.92 -36.87 21.25
CA TYR A 198 21.58 -36.35 22.58
C TYR A 198 20.37 -35.41 22.58
N VAL A 199 19.78 -35.13 21.40
CA VAL A 199 18.66 -34.21 21.24
C VAL A 199 17.33 -34.97 21.31
N ASP A 200 16.47 -34.60 22.26
CA ASP A 200 15.09 -35.10 22.28
C ASP A 200 14.33 -34.63 21.01
N PRO A 201 13.64 -35.53 20.27
CA PRO A 201 12.90 -35.16 19.05
C PRO A 201 11.81 -34.09 19.24
N GLY A 202 11.35 -33.89 20.48
CA GLY A 202 10.39 -32.86 20.88
C GLY A 202 11.03 -31.54 21.38
N LEU A 203 12.35 -31.48 21.60
CA LEU A 203 13.05 -30.30 22.12
C LEU A 203 12.91 -29.11 21.17
N PRO A 204 12.31 -27.98 21.59
CA PRO A 204 12.15 -26.82 20.72
C PRO A 204 13.44 -25.99 20.58
N PHE A 205 13.89 -25.83 19.34
CA PHE A 205 15.05 -25.01 18.98
C PHE A 205 14.64 -23.57 18.65
N ILE A 206 15.14 -22.64 19.45
CA ILE A 206 15.06 -21.19 19.25
C ILE A 206 16.38 -20.73 18.60
N SER A 207 16.38 -20.58 17.28
CA SER A 207 17.54 -20.09 16.53
C SER A 207 17.76 -18.60 16.79
N LEU A 208 18.94 -18.27 17.30
CA LEU A 208 19.45 -16.91 17.50
C LEU A 208 20.41 -16.48 16.37
N SER A 209 20.94 -17.45 15.63
CA SER A 209 21.93 -17.28 14.56
C SER A 209 21.34 -16.54 13.34
N LYS A 210 22.09 -15.57 12.78
CA LYS A 210 21.64 -14.70 11.68
C LYS A 210 22.58 -14.78 10.47
N GLY A 211 22.20 -15.56 9.45
CA GLY A 211 23.04 -15.80 8.27
C GLY A 211 22.47 -16.88 7.35
N LEU A 212 23.28 -17.32 6.39
CA LEU A 212 22.98 -18.35 5.39
C LEU A 212 24.16 -19.31 5.27
N GLU A 213 23.93 -20.62 5.14
CA GLU A 213 24.97 -21.60 4.87
C GLU A 213 25.52 -21.41 3.45
N LEU A 214 26.81 -21.06 3.32
CA LEU A 214 27.42 -20.57 2.08
C LEU A 214 27.16 -21.46 0.86
N ASN A 215 27.47 -22.75 0.98
CA ASN A 215 27.50 -23.70 -0.14
C ASN A 215 26.10 -24.18 -0.58
N THR A 216 25.07 -23.94 0.23
CA THR A 216 23.72 -24.52 0.04
C THR A 216 22.61 -23.47 -0.01
N LEU A 217 22.92 -22.25 0.42
CA LEU A 217 22.01 -21.12 0.60
C LEU A 217 20.86 -21.43 1.58
N ARG A 218 21.08 -22.36 2.52
CA ARG A 218 20.08 -22.77 3.52
C ARG A 218 19.98 -21.79 4.69
N MET A 219 18.77 -21.69 5.23
CA MET A 219 18.45 -20.99 6.48
C MET A 219 18.45 -21.96 7.67
N MET A 220 18.46 -21.46 8.90
CA MET A 220 18.48 -22.31 10.11
C MET A 220 17.21 -23.18 10.23
N SER A 221 16.06 -22.72 9.74
CA SER A 221 14.82 -23.51 9.62
C SER A 221 14.91 -24.72 8.67
N GLN A 222 16.01 -24.84 7.92
CA GLN A 222 16.32 -25.96 7.04
C GLN A 222 17.50 -26.77 7.59
N ILE A 223 18.53 -26.09 8.13
CA ILE A 223 19.73 -26.71 8.71
C ILE A 223 19.38 -27.54 9.95
N ILE A 224 18.61 -26.98 10.91
CA ILE A 224 18.33 -27.67 12.18
C ILE A 224 17.57 -29.00 11.98
N PRO A 225 16.44 -29.04 11.23
CA PRO A 225 15.73 -30.30 10.98
C PRO A 225 16.55 -31.32 10.18
N GLN A 226 17.48 -30.87 9.33
CA GLN A 226 18.30 -31.75 8.50
C GLN A 226 19.47 -32.36 9.29
N ALA A 227 20.25 -31.54 10.00
CA ALA A 227 21.41 -31.98 10.79
C ALA A 227 21.01 -32.92 11.94
N LEU A 228 19.87 -32.64 12.59
CA LEU A 228 19.28 -33.49 13.63
C LEU A 228 18.50 -34.70 13.08
N LYS A 229 18.47 -34.88 11.75
CA LYS A 229 17.76 -35.98 11.06
C LYS A 229 16.26 -36.06 11.39
N ASN A 230 15.66 -34.96 11.87
CA ASN A 230 14.26 -34.86 12.31
C ASN A 230 13.51 -33.77 11.51
N PRO A 231 12.83 -34.12 10.41
CA PRO A 231 12.04 -33.17 9.61
C PRO A 231 10.89 -32.48 10.36
N ARG A 232 10.56 -32.90 11.59
CA ARG A 232 9.52 -32.32 12.45
C ARG A 232 10.08 -31.58 13.67
N GLN A 233 11.40 -31.36 13.77
CA GLN A 233 12.00 -30.67 14.93
C GLN A 233 11.29 -29.33 15.20
N PRO A 234 10.78 -29.07 16.42
CA PRO A 234 10.05 -27.85 16.69
C PRO A 234 10.99 -26.63 16.63
N PHE A 235 10.75 -25.72 15.69
CA PHE A 235 11.67 -24.63 15.35
C PHE A 235 11.04 -23.24 15.53
N ILE A 236 11.84 -22.31 16.06
CA ILE A 236 11.52 -20.88 16.19
C ILE A 236 12.74 -20.07 15.72
N ALA A 237 12.55 -19.04 14.89
CA ALA A 237 13.57 -18.02 14.64
C ALA A 237 13.33 -16.79 15.54
N LEU A 238 14.39 -16.27 16.19
CA LEU A 238 14.35 -15.01 16.94
C LEU A 238 15.18 -13.95 16.21
N SER A 239 14.57 -12.81 15.86
CA SER A 239 15.30 -11.67 15.27
C SER A 239 14.67 -10.32 15.64
N GLY A 240 15.36 -9.23 15.32
CA GLY A 240 15.02 -7.87 15.75
C GLY A 240 16.23 -7.11 16.31
N PRO A 241 16.09 -5.78 16.53
CA PRO A 241 17.11 -4.93 17.11
C PRO A 241 17.43 -5.37 18.55
N SER A 242 18.63 -5.90 18.76
CA SER A 242 19.03 -6.52 20.03
C SER A 242 20.56 -6.60 20.17
N PHE A 243 21.22 -5.52 20.59
CA PHE A 243 22.64 -5.63 20.94
C PHE A 243 22.80 -6.41 22.26
N ALA A 244 23.74 -7.34 22.29
CA ALA A 244 23.96 -8.22 23.44
C ALA A 244 24.29 -7.44 24.74
N LEU A 245 25.04 -6.34 24.61
CA LEU A 245 25.38 -5.45 25.73
C LEU A 245 24.16 -4.70 26.28
N GLU A 246 23.23 -4.27 25.42
CA GLU A 246 21.99 -3.61 25.83
C GLU A 246 21.06 -4.57 26.58
N LEU A 247 21.03 -5.84 26.17
CA LEU A 247 20.33 -6.92 26.90
C LEU A 247 20.95 -7.19 28.27
N MET A 248 22.29 -7.28 28.37
CA MET A 248 23.00 -7.43 29.66
C MET A 248 22.73 -6.24 30.60
N ASN A 249 22.71 -5.03 30.05
CA ASN A 249 22.36 -3.79 30.76
C ASN A 249 20.83 -3.65 31.01
N LYS A 250 20.02 -4.68 30.69
CA LYS A 250 18.55 -4.75 30.87
C LYS A 250 17.79 -3.56 30.25
N LEU A 251 18.30 -3.02 29.13
CA LEU A 251 17.71 -1.87 28.45
C LEU A 251 16.46 -2.27 27.62
N PRO A 252 15.52 -1.34 27.36
CA PRO A 252 14.29 -1.63 26.62
C PRO A 252 14.55 -2.13 25.19
N THR A 253 14.30 -3.42 24.96
CA THR A 253 14.61 -4.13 23.71
C THR A 253 13.33 -4.73 23.10
N ALA A 254 13.23 -4.82 21.76
CA ALA A 254 12.04 -5.33 21.08
C ALA A 254 12.38 -6.28 19.94
N MET A 255 11.85 -7.51 20.00
CA MET A 255 12.17 -8.60 19.06
C MET A 255 10.92 -9.34 18.54
N VAL A 256 11.13 -10.18 17.54
CA VAL A 256 10.12 -11.05 16.90
C VAL A 256 10.55 -12.51 17.05
N VAL A 257 9.66 -13.35 17.56
CA VAL A 257 9.74 -14.82 17.43
C VAL A 257 8.84 -15.27 16.27
N ALA A 258 9.38 -16.08 15.35
CA ALA A 258 8.63 -16.65 14.25
C ALA A 258 8.68 -18.17 14.27
N SER A 259 7.51 -18.82 14.18
CA SER A 259 7.40 -20.27 13.99
C SER A 259 6.20 -20.60 13.11
N LYS A 260 6.23 -21.78 12.47
CA LYS A 260 5.06 -22.34 11.79
C LYS A 260 3.99 -22.78 12.78
N ASP A 261 4.36 -23.15 14.01
CA ASP A 261 3.40 -23.39 15.10
C ASP A 261 3.16 -22.11 15.93
N LYS A 262 1.91 -21.66 15.91
CA LYS A 262 1.41 -20.52 16.70
C LYS A 262 1.42 -20.80 18.22
N LYS A 263 1.21 -22.05 18.66
CA LYS A 263 1.28 -22.40 20.09
C LYS A 263 2.72 -22.27 20.59
N LEU A 264 3.68 -22.83 19.86
CA LEU A 264 5.10 -22.73 20.18
C LEU A 264 5.61 -21.28 20.14
N ALA A 265 5.25 -20.49 19.13
CA ALA A 265 5.60 -19.07 19.08
C ALA A 265 5.06 -18.29 20.30
N ASN A 266 3.83 -18.56 20.72
CA ASN A 266 3.25 -17.96 21.93
C ASN A 266 3.95 -18.45 23.22
N ALA A 267 4.35 -19.72 23.30
CA ALA A 267 5.07 -20.25 24.46
C ALA A 267 6.46 -19.60 24.60
N VAL A 268 7.23 -19.49 23.51
CA VAL A 268 8.54 -18.81 23.53
C VAL A 268 8.39 -17.31 23.77
N GLN A 269 7.31 -16.66 23.30
CA GLN A 269 6.98 -15.29 23.69
C GLN A 269 6.84 -15.13 25.21
N GLN A 270 6.25 -16.11 25.90
CA GLN A 270 6.06 -16.08 27.35
C GLN A 270 7.37 -16.38 28.10
N LEU A 271 8.17 -17.34 27.60
CA LEU A 271 9.51 -17.67 28.10
C LEU A 271 10.49 -16.49 27.98
N LEU A 272 10.34 -15.61 26.99
CA LEU A 272 11.27 -14.51 26.74
C LEU A 272 10.77 -13.10 27.13
N ALA A 273 9.47 -12.78 27.10
CA ALA A 273 9.01 -11.42 27.36
C ALA A 273 9.12 -11.00 28.85
N SER A 274 9.84 -9.90 29.13
CA SER A 274 10.05 -9.35 30.48
C SER A 274 9.50 -7.92 30.62
N SER A 275 9.92 -7.19 31.66
CA SER A 275 9.68 -5.74 31.80
C SER A 275 10.48 -4.90 30.78
N HIS A 276 11.63 -5.40 30.33
CA HIS A 276 12.55 -4.72 29.41
C HIS A 276 12.62 -5.37 28.02
N LEU A 277 12.42 -6.69 27.89
CA LEU A 277 12.37 -7.36 26.58
C LEU A 277 10.92 -7.56 26.12
N ARG A 278 10.52 -6.88 25.04
CA ARG A 278 9.22 -7.06 24.39
C ARG A 278 9.33 -8.03 23.21
N ILE A 279 8.54 -9.09 23.23
CA ILE A 279 8.47 -10.08 22.15
C ILE A 279 7.14 -10.00 21.39
N SER A 280 7.20 -9.91 20.06
CA SER A 280 6.08 -10.07 19.14
C SER A 280 6.13 -11.45 18.46
N THR A 281 4.98 -12.04 18.13
CA THR A 281 4.91 -13.33 17.41
C THR A 281 4.65 -13.14 15.91
N SER A 282 5.18 -14.04 15.09
CA SER A 282 4.95 -14.11 13.64
C SER A 282 4.84 -15.56 13.16
N SER A 283 4.19 -15.76 12.02
CA SER A 283 4.20 -17.04 11.26
C SER A 283 5.14 -17.02 10.05
N ASP A 284 5.75 -15.87 9.74
CA ASP A 284 6.65 -15.69 8.61
C ASP A 284 8.10 -15.93 9.02
N VAL A 285 8.46 -17.22 9.09
CA VAL A 285 9.83 -17.66 9.43
C VAL A 285 10.84 -17.17 8.38
N THR A 286 10.54 -17.37 7.10
CA THR A 286 11.40 -16.97 5.96
C THR A 286 11.73 -15.48 6.01
N GLY A 287 10.74 -14.61 6.25
CA GLY A 287 10.96 -13.16 6.34
C GLY A 287 11.81 -12.74 7.52
N VAL A 288 11.71 -13.45 8.66
CA VAL A 288 12.52 -13.18 9.86
C VAL A 288 13.98 -13.64 9.68
N GLU A 289 14.20 -14.80 9.07
CA GLU A 289 15.55 -15.33 8.80
C GLU A 289 16.28 -14.53 7.72
N ILE A 290 15.65 -14.29 6.55
CA ILE A 290 16.30 -13.58 5.42
C ILE A 290 16.60 -12.12 5.77
N ALA A 291 15.72 -11.45 6.51
CA ALA A 291 16.00 -10.10 6.99
C ALA A 291 17.16 -10.08 8.00
N GLY A 292 17.20 -11.06 8.92
CA GLY A 292 18.29 -11.21 9.89
C GLY A 292 19.64 -11.49 9.22
N ALA A 293 19.68 -12.34 8.19
CA ALA A 293 20.89 -12.67 7.44
C ALA A 293 21.43 -11.47 6.64
N LEU A 294 20.60 -10.88 5.79
CA LEU A 294 21.07 -9.90 4.79
C LEU A 294 21.38 -8.52 5.38
N LYS A 295 20.85 -8.17 6.57
CA LYS A 295 21.23 -6.93 7.26
C LYS A 295 22.73 -6.82 7.51
N ASN A 296 23.40 -7.95 7.73
CA ASN A 296 24.82 -7.99 8.08
C ASN A 296 25.69 -7.59 6.87
N VAL A 297 25.29 -7.97 5.65
CA VAL A 297 25.90 -7.52 4.39
C VAL A 297 25.62 -6.03 4.15
N LEU A 298 24.38 -5.58 4.39
CA LEU A 298 24.00 -4.16 4.25
C LEU A 298 24.77 -3.25 5.24
N ALA A 299 25.10 -3.76 6.43
CA ALA A 299 25.91 -3.04 7.41
C ALA A 299 27.37 -2.87 6.96
N ILE A 300 27.93 -3.81 6.20
CA ILE A 300 29.24 -3.63 5.54
C ILE A 300 29.14 -2.48 4.52
N ALA A 301 28.06 -2.45 3.71
CA ALA A 301 27.81 -1.35 2.78
C ALA A 301 27.74 0.02 3.50
N ALA A 302 27.02 0.08 4.62
CA ALA A 302 26.90 1.28 5.44
C ALA A 302 28.27 1.73 5.98
N GLY A 303 29.07 0.80 6.51
CA GLY A 303 30.43 1.09 6.94
C GLY A 303 31.31 1.63 5.80
N ILE A 304 31.23 1.05 4.61
CA ILE A 304 32.00 1.49 3.43
C ILE A 304 31.69 2.97 3.10
N VAL A 305 30.42 3.36 3.15
CA VAL A 305 29.98 4.74 2.90
C VAL A 305 30.51 5.74 3.96
N GLU A 306 30.69 5.29 5.21
CA GLU A 306 31.33 6.09 6.26
C GLU A 306 32.86 6.16 6.08
N GLY A 307 33.55 5.05 5.85
CA GLY A 307 35.02 5.04 5.64
C GLY A 307 35.45 5.86 4.41
N MET A 308 34.63 5.82 3.35
CA MET A 308 34.80 6.69 2.18
C MET A 308 34.37 8.16 2.40
N ASN A 309 33.90 8.52 3.60
CA ASN A 309 33.46 9.87 3.99
C ASN A 309 32.38 10.49 3.08
N LEU A 310 31.45 9.67 2.55
CA LEU A 310 30.45 10.09 1.55
C LEU A 310 29.20 10.77 2.16
N GLY A 311 29.18 10.96 3.47
CA GLY A 311 28.17 11.73 4.21
C GLY A 311 26.81 11.06 4.40
N ASN A 312 26.01 11.68 5.29
CA ASN A 312 24.75 11.11 5.78
C ASN A 312 23.67 10.93 4.69
N ASN A 313 23.69 11.73 3.63
CA ASN A 313 22.76 11.60 2.50
C ASN A 313 22.99 10.27 1.77
N SER A 314 24.24 9.94 1.49
CA SER A 314 24.65 8.67 0.88
C SER A 314 24.30 7.48 1.79
N MET A 315 24.54 7.61 3.10
CA MET A 315 24.19 6.60 4.11
C MET A 315 22.67 6.30 4.11
N ALA A 316 21.84 7.34 4.19
CA ALA A 316 20.39 7.18 4.20
C ALA A 316 19.85 6.57 2.90
N ALA A 317 20.35 7.02 1.74
CA ALA A 317 19.97 6.48 0.44
C ALA A 317 20.36 5.00 0.29
N LEU A 318 21.59 4.65 0.68
CA LEU A 318 22.11 3.27 0.63
C LEU A 318 21.28 2.32 1.50
N VAL A 319 21.01 2.69 2.75
CA VAL A 319 20.24 1.83 3.66
C VAL A 319 18.79 1.67 3.18
N ALA A 320 18.16 2.74 2.68
CA ALA A 320 16.80 2.68 2.11
C ALA A 320 16.71 1.80 0.85
N GLN A 321 17.73 1.87 -0.02
CA GLN A 321 17.85 1.00 -1.20
C GLN A 321 18.09 -0.46 -0.79
N GLY A 322 19.03 -0.73 0.12
CA GLY A 322 19.31 -2.08 0.62
C GLY A 322 18.11 -2.71 1.32
N CYS A 323 17.34 -1.94 2.10
CA CYS A 323 16.05 -2.41 2.67
C CYS A 323 15.06 -2.83 1.57
N SER A 324 15.07 -2.15 0.43
CA SER A 324 14.22 -2.48 -0.71
C SER A 324 14.68 -3.76 -1.42
N GLU A 325 16.00 -3.95 -1.58
CA GLU A 325 16.60 -5.18 -2.15
C GLU A 325 16.31 -6.42 -1.29
N ILE A 326 16.54 -6.34 0.03
CA ILE A 326 16.20 -7.40 0.98
C ILE A 326 14.72 -7.76 0.89
N ARG A 327 13.84 -6.75 0.81
CA ARG A 327 12.39 -6.95 0.68
C ARG A 327 12.01 -7.61 -0.64
N TRP A 328 12.61 -7.22 -1.77
CA TRP A 328 12.33 -7.84 -3.08
C TRP A 328 12.74 -9.32 -3.10
N LEU A 329 13.94 -9.65 -2.60
CA LEU A 329 14.40 -11.03 -2.49
C LEU A 329 13.52 -11.85 -1.54
N ALA A 330 13.31 -11.38 -0.31
CA ALA A 330 12.48 -12.09 0.66
C ALA A 330 11.05 -12.35 0.14
N THR A 331 10.45 -11.39 -0.57
CA THR A 331 9.13 -11.58 -1.21
C THR A 331 9.16 -12.67 -2.28
N LYS A 332 10.22 -12.76 -3.10
CA LYS A 332 10.42 -13.86 -4.06
C LYS A 332 10.72 -15.21 -3.39
N MET A 333 11.21 -15.20 -2.16
CA MET A 333 11.35 -16.40 -1.30
C MET A 333 10.06 -16.78 -0.56
N GLY A 334 8.95 -16.06 -0.78
CA GLY A 334 7.64 -16.34 -0.17
C GLY A 334 7.41 -15.67 1.19
N ALA A 335 8.30 -14.78 1.63
CA ALA A 335 8.10 -13.99 2.85
C ALA A 335 7.07 -12.86 2.65
N LYS A 336 6.53 -12.34 3.76
CA LYS A 336 5.60 -11.21 3.76
C LYS A 336 6.38 -9.89 3.73
N PRO A 337 6.11 -8.95 2.81
CA PRO A 337 6.79 -7.65 2.75
C PRO A 337 6.72 -6.86 4.08
N THR A 338 5.64 -7.04 4.84
CA THR A 338 5.41 -6.39 6.14
C THR A 338 6.38 -6.85 7.24
N THR A 339 6.88 -8.08 7.18
CA THR A 339 7.92 -8.60 8.09
C THR A 339 9.24 -7.85 7.89
N ILE A 340 9.55 -7.51 6.64
CA ILE A 340 10.79 -6.81 6.27
C ILE A 340 10.72 -5.32 6.64
N THR A 341 9.54 -4.69 6.57
CA THR A 341 9.34 -3.34 7.13
C THR A 341 9.20 -3.31 8.66
N GLY A 342 9.19 -4.47 9.32
CA GLY A 342 9.01 -4.61 10.77
C GLY A 342 10.30 -4.60 11.58
N LEU A 343 10.18 -4.94 12.87
CA LEU A 343 11.30 -5.03 13.82
C LEU A 343 12.42 -5.95 13.32
N SER A 344 12.07 -7.13 12.82
CA SER A 344 12.99 -8.15 12.30
C SER A 344 13.73 -7.74 11.03
N GLY A 345 13.25 -6.73 10.31
CA GLY A 345 13.88 -6.17 9.12
C GLY A 345 14.37 -4.75 9.37
N THR A 346 13.63 -3.74 8.91
CA THR A 346 14.03 -2.32 9.01
C THR A 346 14.47 -1.93 10.43
N GLY A 347 13.86 -2.46 11.50
CA GLY A 347 14.29 -2.19 12.88
C GLY A 347 15.73 -2.66 13.15
N ASP A 348 16.02 -3.93 12.90
CA ASP A 348 17.35 -4.52 13.09
C ASP A 348 18.38 -3.98 12.07
N ILE A 349 17.98 -3.71 10.83
CA ILE A 349 18.81 -3.06 9.80
C ILE A 349 19.26 -1.67 10.28
N MET A 350 18.34 -0.82 10.74
CA MET A 350 18.67 0.53 11.21
C MET A 350 19.66 0.47 12.38
N LEU A 351 19.40 -0.38 13.38
CA LEU A 351 20.32 -0.59 14.49
C LEU A 351 21.73 -1.02 14.01
N THR A 352 21.79 -1.95 13.06
CA THR A 352 23.07 -2.55 12.60
C THR A 352 23.86 -1.64 11.65
N CYS A 353 23.21 -0.69 10.96
CA CYS A 353 23.85 0.23 10.02
C CYS A 353 24.24 1.58 10.65
N PHE A 354 23.47 2.09 11.61
CA PHE A 354 23.68 3.43 12.19
C PHE A 354 24.42 3.44 13.53
N VAL A 355 24.63 2.30 14.19
CA VAL A 355 25.29 2.24 15.51
C VAL A 355 26.65 1.55 15.45
N ASN A 356 27.66 2.17 16.09
CA ASN A 356 29.07 1.77 16.04
C ASN A 356 29.39 0.44 16.76
N LEU A 357 28.40 -0.19 17.41
CA LEU A 357 28.52 -1.52 18.04
C LEU A 357 28.47 -2.69 17.03
N SER A 358 28.25 -2.41 15.75
CA SER A 358 28.11 -3.40 14.67
C SER A 358 29.46 -3.81 14.08
N ARG A 359 29.93 -5.04 14.39
CA ARG A 359 31.17 -5.63 13.83
C ARG A 359 31.24 -5.55 12.30
N ASN A 360 30.12 -5.84 11.63
CA ASN A 360 30.01 -5.81 10.18
C ASN A 360 30.17 -4.38 9.63
N ARG A 361 29.65 -3.37 10.35
CA ARG A 361 29.87 -1.96 10.05
C ARG A 361 31.34 -1.58 10.21
N THR A 362 32.02 -2.04 11.26
CA THR A 362 33.47 -1.83 11.47
C THR A 362 34.32 -2.39 10.32
N VAL A 363 34.02 -3.60 9.84
CA VAL A 363 34.66 -4.17 8.63
C VAL A 363 34.44 -3.26 7.43
N GLY A 364 33.20 -2.80 7.23
CA GLY A 364 32.86 -1.86 6.16
C GLY A 364 33.66 -0.56 6.21
N VAL A 365 33.82 0.05 7.39
CA VAL A 365 34.59 1.29 7.56
C VAL A 365 36.04 1.09 7.13
N ARG A 366 36.69 0.02 7.59
CA ARG A 366 38.08 -0.28 7.26
C ARG A 366 38.28 -0.55 5.77
N LEU A 367 37.37 -1.30 5.14
CA LEU A 367 37.32 -1.48 3.68
C LEU A 367 37.12 -0.13 2.94
N GLY A 368 36.23 0.73 3.43
CA GLY A 368 35.98 2.06 2.87
C GLY A 368 37.19 3.00 2.95
N SER A 369 37.98 2.88 4.02
CA SER A 369 39.27 3.57 4.21
C SER A 369 40.41 3.00 3.35
N GLY A 370 40.22 1.83 2.73
CA GLY A 370 41.20 1.19 1.83
C GLY A 370 42.08 0.10 2.45
N GLU A 371 41.78 -0.38 3.65
CA GLU A 371 42.43 -1.57 4.23
C GLU A 371 41.98 -2.85 3.49
N LYS A 372 42.83 -3.88 3.44
CA LYS A 372 42.48 -5.17 2.82
C LYS A 372 41.64 -6.02 3.76
N LEU A 373 40.78 -6.87 3.20
CA LEU A 373 39.91 -7.76 3.97
C LEU A 373 40.70 -8.71 4.89
N ASP A 374 41.82 -9.26 4.44
CA ASP A 374 42.64 -10.20 5.22
C ASP A 374 43.29 -9.53 6.45
N ASP A 375 43.79 -8.31 6.26
CA ASP A 375 44.38 -7.47 7.32
C ASP A 375 43.30 -7.07 8.36
N ILE A 376 42.06 -6.86 7.90
CA ILE A 376 40.90 -6.58 8.75
C ILE A 376 40.49 -7.82 9.56
N LEU A 377 40.35 -8.98 8.91
CA LEU A 377 39.87 -10.21 9.55
C LEU A 377 40.89 -10.79 10.52
N SER A 378 42.19 -10.77 10.17
CA SER A 378 43.27 -11.25 11.04
C SER A 378 43.44 -10.41 12.33
N SER A 379 43.05 -9.14 12.30
CA SER A 379 43.06 -8.24 13.46
C SER A 379 41.75 -8.24 14.27
N MET A 380 40.77 -9.11 13.95
CA MET A 380 39.47 -9.17 14.64
C MET A 380 39.27 -10.43 15.49
N ASN A 381 39.21 -10.25 16.81
CA ASN A 381 38.90 -11.30 17.79
C ASN A 381 37.48 -11.91 17.70
N GLN A 382 36.64 -11.46 16.75
CA GLN A 382 35.21 -11.80 16.68
C GLN A 382 34.72 -11.87 15.23
N VAL A 383 34.02 -12.95 14.87
CA VAL A 383 33.56 -13.22 13.49
C VAL A 383 32.58 -12.15 12.98
N ALA A 384 32.81 -11.69 11.74
CA ALA A 384 31.93 -10.80 10.99
C ALA A 384 31.04 -11.60 10.02
N GLU A 385 29.89 -12.07 10.51
CA GLU A 385 28.94 -12.92 9.76
C GLU A 385 28.50 -12.35 8.40
N GLY A 386 28.55 -11.02 8.24
CA GLY A 386 28.23 -10.34 6.98
C GLY A 386 29.20 -10.68 5.86
N VAL A 387 30.47 -10.95 6.17
CA VAL A 387 31.48 -11.32 5.17
C VAL A 387 31.14 -12.70 4.58
N SER A 388 30.94 -13.70 5.43
CA SER A 388 30.49 -15.03 4.98
C SER A 388 29.11 -15.02 4.33
N THR A 389 28.22 -14.11 4.72
CA THR A 389 26.87 -14.02 4.11
C THR A 389 26.91 -13.34 2.73
N ALA A 390 27.94 -12.57 2.40
CA ALA A 390 28.01 -11.83 1.14
C ALA A 390 28.14 -12.76 -0.09
N GLY A 391 28.96 -13.81 -0.04
CA GLY A 391 29.08 -14.78 -1.14
C GLY A 391 27.76 -15.48 -1.51
N ALA A 392 26.86 -15.66 -0.54
CA ALA A 392 25.52 -16.20 -0.77
C ALA A 392 24.58 -15.23 -1.54
N VAL A 393 24.87 -13.92 -1.57
CA VAL A 393 23.99 -12.90 -2.18
C VAL A 393 23.90 -13.06 -3.68
N ILE A 394 25.02 -13.24 -4.39
CA ILE A 394 25.03 -13.32 -5.86
C ILE A 394 24.23 -14.56 -6.31
N ALA A 395 24.47 -15.69 -5.66
CA ALA A 395 23.76 -16.94 -5.95
C ALA A 395 22.25 -16.85 -5.62
N LEU A 396 21.84 -16.15 -4.55
CA LEU A 396 20.43 -15.89 -4.26
C LEU A 396 19.78 -14.93 -5.26
N ALA A 397 20.47 -13.85 -5.64
CA ALA A 397 19.99 -12.88 -6.63
C ALA A 397 19.73 -13.55 -7.98
N GLN A 398 20.62 -14.45 -8.41
CA GLN A 398 20.43 -15.30 -9.60
C GLN A 398 19.27 -16.29 -9.41
N LYS A 399 19.29 -17.10 -8.35
CA LYS A 399 18.30 -18.16 -8.06
C LYS A 399 16.85 -17.67 -8.02
N TYR A 400 16.62 -16.46 -7.50
CA TYR A 400 15.28 -15.86 -7.40
C TYR A 400 15.00 -14.78 -8.46
N ASN A 401 15.94 -14.54 -9.39
CA ASN A 401 15.89 -13.52 -10.44
C ASN A 401 15.51 -12.12 -9.90
N VAL A 402 16.33 -11.62 -8.96
CA VAL A 402 16.16 -10.31 -8.31
C VAL A 402 17.40 -9.46 -8.50
N LYS A 403 17.23 -8.22 -8.96
CA LYS A 403 18.32 -7.24 -9.06
C LYS A 403 18.59 -6.65 -7.67
N MET A 404 19.80 -6.85 -7.16
CA MET A 404 20.22 -6.42 -5.81
C MET A 404 21.55 -5.64 -5.87
N PRO A 405 21.60 -4.51 -6.59
CA PRO A 405 22.85 -3.84 -6.93
C PRO A 405 23.72 -3.49 -5.72
N VAL A 406 23.15 -2.96 -4.63
CA VAL A 406 23.92 -2.62 -3.42
C VAL A 406 24.53 -3.87 -2.79
N LEU A 407 23.74 -4.92 -2.58
CA LEU A 407 24.22 -6.12 -1.90
C LEU A 407 25.18 -6.96 -2.77
N THR A 408 24.99 -6.98 -4.09
CA THR A 408 25.96 -7.61 -5.01
C THR A 408 27.26 -6.81 -5.13
N ALA A 409 27.23 -5.49 -4.99
CA ALA A 409 28.44 -4.68 -4.97
C ALA A 409 29.29 -4.97 -3.71
N VAL A 410 28.66 -5.20 -2.55
CA VAL A 410 29.37 -5.62 -1.32
C VAL A 410 30.05 -6.98 -1.51
N ALA A 411 29.36 -7.96 -2.12
CA ALA A 411 29.95 -9.26 -2.43
C ALA A 411 31.20 -9.11 -3.32
N ARG A 412 31.09 -8.39 -4.45
CA ARG A 412 32.21 -8.12 -5.35
C ARG A 412 33.38 -7.34 -4.72
N ILE A 413 33.14 -6.57 -3.64
CA ILE A 413 34.20 -5.91 -2.85
C ILE A 413 34.90 -6.92 -1.93
N ILE A 414 34.14 -7.82 -1.31
CA ILE A 414 34.67 -8.88 -0.44
C ILE A 414 35.48 -9.91 -1.25
N ASP A 415 35.00 -10.26 -2.44
CA ASP A 415 35.67 -11.16 -3.39
C ASP A 415 36.80 -10.45 -4.17
N ASN A 416 37.13 -9.20 -3.81
CA ASN A 416 38.21 -8.36 -4.37
C ASN A 416 38.12 -8.07 -5.89
N GLU A 417 36.98 -8.34 -6.55
CA GLU A 417 36.73 -7.95 -7.94
C GLU A 417 36.61 -6.43 -8.12
N LEU A 418 36.14 -5.73 -7.08
CA LEU A 418 35.62 -4.37 -7.16
C LEU A 418 36.13 -3.53 -5.99
N THR A 419 36.73 -2.37 -6.25
CA THR A 419 37.10 -1.46 -5.16
C THR A 419 35.90 -0.61 -4.73
N PRO A 420 35.78 -0.20 -3.46
CA PRO A 420 34.70 0.66 -2.99
C PRO A 420 34.48 1.93 -3.84
N LYS A 421 35.56 2.58 -4.29
CA LYS A 421 35.51 3.74 -5.18
C LYS A 421 34.93 3.41 -6.56
N LYS A 422 35.22 2.23 -7.13
CA LYS A 422 34.59 1.76 -8.38
C LYS A 422 33.12 1.40 -8.14
N ALA A 423 32.79 0.72 -7.04
CA ALA A 423 31.42 0.34 -6.71
C ALA A 423 30.47 1.54 -6.64
N VAL A 424 30.86 2.62 -5.96
CA VAL A 424 30.06 3.85 -5.89
C VAL A 424 29.87 4.48 -7.29
N LEU A 425 30.90 4.46 -8.14
CA LEU A 425 30.80 4.96 -9.51
C LEU A 425 29.90 4.07 -10.39
N GLU A 426 29.95 2.74 -10.24
CA GLU A 426 29.04 1.80 -10.94
C GLU A 426 27.59 1.99 -10.49
N LEU A 427 27.34 2.07 -9.18
CA LEU A 427 26.01 2.29 -8.61
C LEU A 427 25.39 3.63 -9.04
N MET A 428 26.16 4.72 -9.03
CA MET A 428 25.70 6.05 -9.46
C MET A 428 25.52 6.18 -10.98
N ARG A 429 26.03 5.22 -11.77
CA ARG A 429 25.82 5.12 -13.23
C ARG A 429 24.64 4.22 -13.62
N LEU A 430 23.98 3.57 -12.66
CA LEU A 430 22.78 2.78 -12.94
C LEU A 430 21.67 3.68 -13.52
N PRO A 431 20.85 3.19 -14.47
CA PRO A 431 19.76 3.98 -15.05
C PRO A 431 18.81 4.52 -13.99
N GLN A 432 18.52 5.82 -14.04
CA GLN A 432 17.56 6.46 -13.13
C GLN A 432 16.18 5.78 -13.28
N LEU A 433 15.77 5.08 -12.23
CA LEU A 433 14.48 4.38 -12.20
C LEU A 433 13.35 5.41 -12.15
N ARG A 434 12.60 5.54 -13.24
CA ARG A 434 11.36 6.33 -13.28
C ARG A 434 10.25 5.61 -12.50
N GLY A 435 10.27 5.80 -11.19
CA GLY A 435 9.30 5.27 -10.22
C GLY A 435 9.68 5.68 -8.79
N PRO A 436 8.75 5.61 -7.81
CA PRO A 436 9.01 6.06 -6.46
C PRO A 436 10.08 5.21 -5.76
N ILE A 437 11.15 5.86 -5.30
CA ILE A 437 12.23 5.25 -4.52
C ILE A 437 11.88 5.35 -3.02
N GLY A 438 11.91 4.22 -2.31
CA GLY A 438 11.74 4.16 -0.86
C GLY A 438 10.30 3.93 -0.41
N LEU A 439 10.08 2.78 0.23
CA LEU A 439 8.80 2.28 0.74
C LEU A 439 7.68 2.11 -0.31
N SER A 440 6.68 1.35 0.08
CA SER A 440 5.33 1.46 -0.47
C SER A 440 4.46 2.04 0.66
N PRO A 441 4.44 3.38 0.87
CA PRO A 441 3.33 3.96 1.60
C PRO A 441 2.05 3.62 0.82
N THR A 442 0.99 3.24 1.53
CA THR A 442 -0.30 2.88 0.95
C THR A 442 -0.85 4.03 0.11
N GLY A 443 -1.07 3.79 -1.18
CA GLY A 443 -1.58 4.79 -2.14
C GLY A 443 -1.36 4.33 -3.58
N TYR A 444 -0.11 4.44 -4.06
CA TYR A 444 0.23 4.19 -5.47
C TYR A 444 0.99 2.88 -5.67
N LYS A 445 0.27 1.85 -6.13
CA LYS A 445 0.90 0.79 -6.91
C LYS A 445 1.28 1.39 -8.28
N PRO A 446 2.44 1.05 -8.86
CA PRO A 446 2.51 0.95 -10.32
C PRO A 446 1.51 -0.13 -10.71
N LEU A 447 0.29 0.31 -10.99
CA LEU A 447 -0.90 -0.53 -10.97
C LEU A 447 -0.75 -1.65 -12.00
N ALA A 448 -1.03 -2.88 -11.54
CA ALA A 448 -0.20 -4.03 -11.86
C ALA A 448 -0.08 -4.35 -13.36
N LYS A 449 1.08 -4.90 -13.75
CA LYS A 449 1.10 -5.80 -14.92
C LYS A 449 0.06 -6.88 -14.67
N CYS A 450 -0.85 -7.10 -15.62
CA CYS A 450 -1.93 -8.07 -15.44
C CYS A 450 -1.34 -9.48 -15.22
N ASP A 451 -1.43 -9.98 -13.99
CA ASP A 451 -0.90 -11.29 -13.57
C ASP A 451 -1.80 -12.45 -14.03
N CYS A 452 -2.37 -12.31 -15.24
CA CYS A 452 -2.82 -13.42 -16.03
C CYS A 452 -1.58 -14.22 -16.46
N GLY A 453 -1.66 -15.56 -16.45
CA GLY A 453 -0.51 -16.45 -16.65
C GLY A 453 0.01 -16.54 -18.10
N GLN A 454 0.06 -15.43 -18.84
CA GLN A 454 0.45 -15.39 -20.24
C GLN A 454 1.54 -14.36 -20.52
N ARG A 455 2.48 -14.73 -21.39
CA ARG A 455 3.71 -13.97 -21.68
C ARG A 455 3.55 -12.93 -22.82
N ASP A 456 2.31 -12.67 -23.26
CA ASP A 456 1.98 -11.83 -24.41
C ASP A 456 1.29 -10.51 -23.96
N PRO A 457 2.02 -9.37 -23.87
CA PRO A 457 1.49 -8.07 -23.48
C PRO A 457 0.67 -7.45 -24.63
N GLY A 458 -0.47 -8.10 -24.89
CA GLY A 458 -1.38 -7.83 -25.99
C GLY A 458 -2.52 -8.84 -26.08
N PHE A 459 -2.49 -9.96 -25.35
CA PHE A 459 -3.50 -11.02 -25.42
C PHE A 459 -4.93 -10.55 -25.08
N LEU A 460 -5.10 -9.74 -24.03
CA LEU A 460 -6.39 -9.16 -23.64
C LEU A 460 -6.94 -8.26 -24.76
N HIS A 461 -6.08 -7.43 -25.33
CA HIS A 461 -6.41 -6.54 -26.44
C HIS A 461 -6.72 -7.30 -27.74
N LYS A 462 -5.98 -8.37 -28.07
CA LYS A 462 -6.29 -9.26 -29.21
C LYS A 462 -7.67 -9.91 -29.08
N HIS A 463 -8.11 -10.25 -27.86
CA HIS A 463 -9.47 -10.76 -27.61
C HIS A 463 -10.54 -9.66 -27.71
N ALA A 464 -10.21 -8.43 -27.33
CA ALA A 464 -11.11 -7.28 -27.51
C ALA A 464 -11.27 -6.88 -28.99
N MET A 465 -10.17 -6.88 -29.77
CA MET A 465 -10.17 -6.53 -31.20
C MET A 465 -10.95 -7.53 -32.07
N LYS A 466 -10.94 -8.83 -31.71
CA LYS A 466 -11.79 -9.84 -32.36
C LYS A 466 -13.30 -9.52 -32.34
N ALA A 467 -13.77 -8.62 -31.46
CA ALA A 467 -15.16 -8.15 -31.47
C ALA A 467 -15.38 -6.95 -32.39
N SER A 468 -14.41 -6.02 -32.50
CA SER A 468 -14.52 -4.83 -33.36
C SER A 468 -14.20 -5.08 -34.84
N GLU A 469 -13.54 -6.20 -35.16
CA GLU A 469 -13.27 -6.63 -36.54
C GLU A 469 -14.52 -7.14 -37.31
N ASN A 470 -15.70 -7.19 -36.68
CA ASN A 470 -16.94 -7.64 -37.32
C ASN A 470 -17.87 -6.45 -37.64
N PRO A 471 -17.99 -6.00 -38.91
CA PRO A 471 -18.73 -4.77 -39.25
C PRO A 471 -20.24 -4.84 -38.99
N LYS A 472 -20.83 -6.02 -38.76
CA LYS A 472 -22.26 -6.18 -38.40
C LYS A 472 -22.56 -5.91 -36.91
N ILE A 473 -21.61 -5.36 -36.16
CA ILE A 473 -21.63 -5.37 -34.68
C ILE A 473 -21.49 -3.99 -34.03
N ASN A 474 -21.01 -2.96 -34.74
CA ASN A 474 -20.76 -1.63 -34.16
C ASN A 474 -22.02 -0.88 -33.69
N GLU A 475 -23.23 -1.30 -34.08
CA GLU A 475 -24.51 -0.69 -33.65
C GLU A 475 -25.21 -1.42 -32.48
N LYS A 476 -24.57 -2.43 -31.86
CA LYS A 476 -25.20 -3.23 -30.79
C LYS A 476 -25.24 -2.48 -29.46
N LEU A 477 -26.25 -1.62 -29.32
CA LEU A 477 -26.61 -0.90 -28.10
C LEU A 477 -26.86 -1.87 -26.93
N PHE A 478 -26.05 -1.72 -25.88
CA PHE A 478 -26.30 -2.29 -24.55
C PHE A 478 -26.78 -1.16 -23.63
N CYS A 479 -28.10 -0.98 -23.51
CA CYS A 479 -28.64 0.06 -22.63
C CYS A 479 -28.52 -0.39 -21.16
N LEU A 480 -28.16 0.58 -20.30
CA LEU A 480 -27.72 0.32 -18.94
C LEU A 480 -28.76 0.78 -17.91
N VAL A 481 -29.22 -0.14 -17.05
CA VAL A 481 -30.29 0.16 -16.09
C VAL A 481 -29.73 0.39 -14.69
N ARG A 482 -29.72 1.69 -14.35
CA ARG A 482 -29.16 2.33 -13.14
C ARG A 482 -29.39 1.61 -11.82
N ASP A 483 -30.60 1.07 -11.59
CA ASP A 483 -31.05 0.67 -10.25
C ASP A 483 -31.08 -0.85 -9.99
N LYS A 484 -30.70 -1.71 -10.97
CA LYS A 484 -30.89 -3.18 -10.88
C LYS A 484 -29.78 -4.06 -11.47
N ASN A 485 -28.59 -3.53 -11.81
CA ASN A 485 -27.53 -4.29 -12.48
C ASN A 485 -28.02 -5.07 -13.73
N LEU A 486 -28.97 -4.47 -14.45
CA LEU A 486 -29.61 -5.07 -15.62
C LEU A 486 -29.00 -4.47 -16.88
N LEU A 487 -28.56 -5.35 -17.78
CA LEU A 487 -28.08 -4.99 -19.10
C LEU A 487 -29.12 -5.41 -20.14
N ILE A 488 -29.49 -4.49 -21.03
CA ILE A 488 -30.45 -4.75 -22.12
C ILE A 488 -29.67 -4.80 -23.44
N LYS A 489 -29.55 -6.00 -24.01
CA LYS A 489 -28.92 -6.26 -25.31
C LYS A 489 -29.94 -6.04 -26.42
N VAL A 490 -29.65 -5.16 -27.39
CA VAL A 490 -30.49 -4.97 -28.60
C VAL A 490 -29.79 -5.60 -29.80
N THR A 491 -30.47 -6.48 -30.56
CA THR A 491 -29.85 -7.20 -31.70
C THR A 491 -30.37 -6.75 -33.08
N PRO A 492 -29.52 -6.80 -34.13
CA PRO A 492 -29.91 -6.43 -35.49
C PRO A 492 -30.92 -7.37 -36.17
N GLU A 493 -31.26 -8.55 -35.61
CA GLU A 493 -32.33 -9.39 -36.17
C GLU A 493 -33.72 -8.72 -36.10
N THR A 494 -33.83 -7.57 -35.42
CA THR A 494 -35.01 -6.68 -35.38
C THR A 494 -35.11 -5.71 -36.58
N TYR A 495 -34.11 -5.63 -37.47
CA TYR A 495 -34.01 -4.57 -38.50
C TYR A 495 -34.81 -4.86 -39.79
N CYS A 496 -35.78 -5.78 -39.76
CA CYS A 496 -36.64 -6.05 -40.92
C CYS A 496 -37.68 -4.92 -41.08
N ASP A 497 -37.81 -4.35 -42.27
CA ASP A 497 -38.68 -3.18 -42.51
C ASP A 497 -40.20 -3.53 -42.54
N ASP A 498 -40.54 -4.82 -42.39
CA ASP A 498 -41.91 -5.38 -42.33
C ASP A 498 -42.81 -4.68 -41.31
N GLU A 499 -44.00 -4.26 -41.77
CA GLU A 499 -44.96 -3.51 -40.95
C GLU A 499 -45.64 -4.35 -39.85
N HIS A 500 -45.46 -5.67 -39.88
CA HIS A 500 -46.19 -6.63 -39.06
C HIS A 500 -45.38 -7.22 -37.89
N ARG A 501 -44.10 -6.87 -37.73
CA ARG A 501 -43.36 -7.20 -36.50
C ARG A 501 -43.78 -6.26 -35.38
N SER A 502 -44.61 -6.76 -34.46
CA SER A 502 -45.10 -6.01 -33.31
C SER A 502 -43.97 -5.61 -32.35
N ILE A 503 -44.28 -4.66 -31.47
CA ILE A 503 -43.37 -4.19 -30.41
C ILE A 503 -42.92 -5.35 -29.51
N ASP A 504 -43.75 -6.40 -29.34
CA ASP A 504 -43.42 -7.65 -28.67
C ASP A 504 -42.12 -8.26 -29.19
N SER A 505 -41.94 -8.35 -30.52
CA SER A 505 -40.75 -8.98 -31.12
C SER A 505 -39.45 -8.21 -30.84
N ILE A 506 -39.54 -6.88 -30.67
CA ILE A 506 -38.41 -6.02 -30.28
C ILE A 506 -38.15 -6.16 -28.77
N ILE A 507 -39.20 -6.32 -27.97
CA ILE A 507 -39.11 -6.54 -26.52
C ILE A 507 -38.58 -7.95 -26.20
N GLU A 508 -38.99 -9.00 -26.93
CA GLU A 508 -38.45 -10.37 -26.83
C GLU A 508 -36.97 -10.43 -27.24
N ALA A 509 -36.61 -9.78 -28.35
CA ALA A 509 -35.22 -9.65 -28.79
C ALA A 509 -34.34 -8.83 -27.83
N ALA A 510 -34.94 -7.99 -26.97
CA ALA A 510 -34.26 -7.24 -25.93
C ALA A 510 -33.88 -8.15 -24.74
N GLU A 511 -32.93 -9.06 -24.95
CA GLU A 511 -32.49 -10.04 -23.96
C GLU A 511 -32.09 -9.39 -22.64
N LYS A 512 -32.88 -9.67 -21.59
CA LYS A 512 -32.62 -9.25 -20.21
C LYS A 512 -31.47 -10.07 -19.63
N LEU A 513 -30.25 -9.54 -19.76
CA LEU A 513 -29.07 -10.06 -19.08
C LEU A 513 -29.05 -9.56 -17.64
N VAL A 514 -29.81 -10.25 -16.79
CA VAL A 514 -29.67 -10.14 -15.33
C VAL A 514 -28.37 -10.84 -14.95
N LEU A 515 -27.34 -10.05 -14.63
CA LEU A 515 -25.95 -10.51 -14.53
C LEU A 515 -25.72 -11.78 -13.67
N PRO A 516 -26.42 -12.01 -12.53
CA PRO A 516 -26.20 -13.21 -11.70
C PRO A 516 -26.55 -14.57 -12.31
N LYS A 517 -27.32 -14.66 -13.41
CA LYS A 517 -27.93 -15.94 -13.85
C LYS A 517 -27.62 -16.43 -15.27
N LYS A 518 -27.39 -15.54 -16.25
CA LYS A 518 -27.22 -15.95 -17.67
C LYS A 518 -25.79 -15.92 -18.21
N VAL A 519 -24.84 -15.31 -17.50
CA VAL A 519 -23.43 -15.23 -17.96
C VAL A 519 -22.68 -16.51 -17.55
N PRO A 520 -21.96 -17.20 -18.46
CA PRO A 520 -21.18 -18.40 -18.16
C PRO A 520 -19.87 -18.05 -17.42
N LEU A 521 -20.00 -17.58 -16.17
CA LEU A 521 -18.87 -17.27 -15.30
C LEU A 521 -18.25 -18.54 -14.74
N HIS A 522 -16.90 -18.58 -14.72
CA HIS A 522 -16.13 -19.66 -14.11
C HIS A 522 -16.55 -19.86 -12.63
N PRO A 523 -16.72 -21.10 -12.12
CA PRO A 523 -17.43 -21.37 -10.86
C PRO A 523 -16.96 -20.53 -9.65
N GLN A 524 -15.67 -20.26 -9.54
CA GLN A 524 -15.07 -19.47 -8.45
C GLN A 524 -15.56 -18.00 -8.37
N TYR A 525 -16.17 -17.46 -9.43
CA TYR A 525 -16.69 -16.09 -9.48
C TYR A 525 -18.23 -16.01 -9.38
N ARG A 526 -18.93 -17.16 -9.39
CA ARG A 526 -20.40 -17.19 -9.37
C ARG A 526 -20.99 -16.58 -8.08
N ASN A 527 -20.22 -16.55 -6.99
CA ASN A 527 -20.60 -15.94 -5.72
C ASN A 527 -20.25 -14.44 -5.61
N CYS A 528 -19.59 -13.85 -6.61
CA CYS A 528 -19.16 -12.44 -6.61
C CYS A 528 -20.15 -11.50 -7.32
N VAL A 529 -21.20 -12.04 -7.95
CA VAL A 529 -22.00 -11.27 -8.93
C VAL A 529 -23.01 -10.33 -8.28
N ASP A 530 -23.49 -10.67 -7.08
CA ASP A 530 -24.48 -9.86 -6.34
C ASP A 530 -23.89 -8.56 -5.76
N THR A 531 -22.57 -8.38 -5.79
CA THR A 531 -21.86 -7.16 -5.37
C THR A 531 -21.20 -6.39 -6.54
N CYS A 532 -21.52 -6.76 -7.78
CA CYS A 532 -21.05 -6.04 -8.97
C CYS A 532 -21.66 -4.63 -9.10
N SER A 533 -20.93 -3.74 -9.77
CA SER A 533 -21.38 -2.43 -10.26
C SER A 533 -20.76 -2.17 -11.64
N ILE A 534 -21.51 -1.64 -12.59
CA ILE A 534 -21.00 -1.45 -13.97
C ILE A 534 -20.10 -0.20 -14.05
N VAL A 535 -19.02 -0.29 -14.85
CA VAL A 535 -18.06 0.80 -15.08
C VAL A 535 -18.38 1.57 -16.36
N GLY A 536 -18.65 0.85 -17.45
CA GLY A 536 -18.93 1.39 -18.78
C GLY A 536 -18.91 0.29 -19.85
N SER A 537 -19.27 0.63 -21.09
CA SER A 537 -19.32 -0.32 -22.21
C SER A 537 -19.11 0.37 -23.56
N CYS A 538 -18.34 -0.25 -24.45
CA CYS A 538 -18.12 0.17 -25.83
C CYS A 538 -17.88 -1.07 -26.72
N HIS A 539 -18.15 -0.99 -28.03
CA HIS A 539 -17.86 -2.05 -29.02
C HIS A 539 -18.31 -3.49 -28.63
N GLY A 540 -19.45 -3.61 -27.94
CA GLY A 540 -19.98 -4.91 -27.47
C GLY A 540 -19.27 -5.52 -26.25
N ILE A 541 -18.31 -4.80 -25.66
CA ILE A 541 -17.61 -5.17 -24.42
C ILE A 541 -18.18 -4.32 -23.27
N CYS A 542 -18.50 -4.97 -22.15
CA CYS A 542 -18.91 -4.32 -20.91
C CYS A 542 -17.85 -4.55 -19.81
N CYS A 543 -17.50 -3.50 -19.09
CA CYS A 543 -16.62 -3.57 -17.93
C CYS A 543 -17.46 -3.49 -16.65
N LEU A 544 -17.39 -4.55 -15.83
CA LEU A 544 -17.94 -4.60 -14.48
C LEU A 544 -16.84 -4.38 -13.45
N ARG A 545 -17.18 -3.80 -12.30
CA ARG A 545 -16.35 -3.72 -11.09
C ARG A 545 -17.01 -4.55 -9.99
N TYR A 546 -16.23 -5.31 -9.24
CA TYR A 546 -16.68 -6.02 -8.03
C TYR A 546 -15.62 -5.93 -6.93
N HIS A 547 -15.98 -6.34 -5.72
CA HIS A 547 -15.04 -6.45 -4.59
C HIS A 547 -14.91 -7.92 -4.18
N ASP A 548 -13.69 -8.34 -3.87
CA ASP A 548 -13.40 -9.71 -3.42
C ASP A 548 -13.45 -9.85 -1.88
N TYR A 549 -13.16 -11.06 -1.39
CA TYR A 549 -13.16 -11.39 0.04
C TYR A 549 -12.02 -10.70 0.84
N MET A 550 -11.02 -10.10 0.17
CA MET A 550 -10.00 -9.25 0.77
C MET A 550 -10.41 -7.76 0.77
N ASN A 551 -11.59 -7.45 0.21
CA ASN A 551 -12.08 -6.10 -0.07
C ASN A 551 -11.16 -5.34 -1.05
N GLU A 552 -10.46 -6.05 -1.95
CA GLU A 552 -9.79 -5.44 -3.10
C GLU A 552 -10.79 -5.28 -4.25
N THR A 553 -10.63 -4.18 -4.98
CA THR A 553 -11.42 -3.86 -6.18
C THR A 553 -10.92 -4.70 -7.35
N ASN A 554 -11.81 -5.25 -8.17
CA ASN A 554 -11.46 -6.05 -9.34
C ASN A 554 -12.40 -5.72 -10.51
N PHE A 555 -11.90 -5.85 -11.74
CA PHE A 555 -12.72 -5.66 -12.94
C PHE A 555 -13.00 -6.98 -13.65
N LEU A 556 -14.14 -7.06 -14.31
CA LEU A 556 -14.58 -8.19 -15.11
C LEU A 556 -15.07 -7.66 -16.46
N LEU A 557 -14.30 -7.92 -17.51
CA LEU A 557 -14.69 -7.65 -18.88
C LEU A 557 -15.56 -8.80 -19.38
N LEU A 558 -16.74 -8.46 -19.91
CA LEU A 558 -17.63 -9.38 -20.59
C LEU A 558 -17.72 -8.98 -22.06
N ASN A 559 -17.35 -9.90 -22.95
CA ASN A 559 -17.50 -9.75 -24.39
C ASN A 559 -18.82 -10.41 -24.80
N PHE A 560 -19.86 -9.63 -25.05
CA PHE A 560 -21.18 -10.16 -25.43
C PHE A 560 -21.29 -10.56 -26.91
N VAL A 561 -20.20 -10.42 -27.67
CA VAL A 561 -20.08 -10.88 -29.05
C VAL A 561 -19.52 -12.31 -29.09
N THR A 562 -18.49 -12.61 -28.30
CA THR A 562 -17.87 -13.95 -28.24
C THR A 562 -18.36 -14.82 -27.07
N GLY A 563 -19.06 -14.23 -26.09
CA GLY A 563 -19.46 -14.88 -24.85
C GLY A 563 -18.33 -15.03 -23.82
N GLU A 564 -17.12 -14.54 -24.14
CA GLU A 564 -15.95 -14.67 -23.28
C GLU A 564 -15.96 -13.68 -22.11
N SER A 565 -15.29 -14.07 -21.03
CA SER A 565 -15.09 -13.23 -19.85
C SER A 565 -13.62 -13.21 -19.41
N ARG A 566 -13.14 -12.04 -18.94
CA ARG A 566 -11.77 -11.84 -18.45
C ARG A 566 -11.78 -11.00 -17.17
N VAL A 567 -11.21 -11.53 -16.09
CA VAL A 567 -10.95 -10.77 -14.87
C VAL A 567 -9.65 -10.00 -15.01
N ILE A 568 -9.66 -8.72 -14.61
CA ILE A 568 -8.49 -7.87 -14.45
C ILE A 568 -8.39 -7.52 -12.96
N ASN A 569 -7.40 -8.12 -12.30
CA ASN A 569 -7.19 -7.92 -10.87
C ASN A 569 -6.70 -6.48 -10.60
N TYR A 570 -7.51 -5.64 -9.97
CA TYR A 570 -7.23 -4.22 -9.74
C TYR A 570 -6.89 -3.96 -8.28
N GLN A 571 -5.92 -4.72 -7.77
CA GLN A 571 -5.55 -4.87 -6.36
C GLN A 571 -5.31 -3.55 -5.60
N GLN A 572 -6.38 -2.86 -5.27
CA GLN A 572 -6.43 -1.59 -4.56
C GLN A 572 -7.68 -1.71 -3.67
N GLY A 573 -7.50 -1.44 -2.38
CA GLY A 573 -8.57 -1.60 -1.39
C GLY A 573 -9.80 -0.78 -1.78
N ALA A 574 -10.98 -1.19 -1.32
CA ALA A 574 -12.24 -0.48 -1.55
C ALA A 574 -12.27 0.91 -0.88
N GLU A 575 -11.54 1.86 -1.46
CA GLU A 575 -11.70 3.28 -1.18
C GLU A 575 -12.99 3.77 -1.86
N ASP A 576 -14.00 3.99 -1.04
CA ASP A 576 -15.36 4.44 -1.36
C ASP A 576 -15.42 5.90 -1.90
N ASN A 577 -14.30 6.40 -2.44
CA ASN A 577 -14.03 7.77 -2.90
C ASN A 577 -13.51 7.80 -4.37
N ARG A 578 -13.64 6.72 -5.14
CA ARG A 578 -13.17 6.60 -6.54
C ARG A 578 -14.31 6.49 -7.57
N VAL A 579 -14.19 7.22 -8.68
CA VAL A 579 -15.10 7.20 -9.85
C VAL A 579 -14.40 6.47 -11.01
N TYR A 580 -15.14 5.70 -11.81
CA TYR A 580 -14.56 4.82 -12.84
C TYR A 580 -15.22 5.02 -14.22
N GLY A 581 -14.52 4.64 -15.29
CA GLY A 581 -15.06 4.55 -16.65
C GLY A 581 -14.26 3.58 -17.54
N PHE A 582 -14.84 3.21 -18.69
CA PHE A 582 -14.26 2.26 -19.65
C PHE A 582 -14.63 2.67 -21.07
N GLY A 583 -13.67 2.62 -22.00
CA GLY A 583 -13.86 3.04 -23.38
C GLY A 583 -12.73 2.61 -24.32
N TYR A 584 -12.76 3.12 -25.55
CA TYR A 584 -11.80 2.81 -26.60
C TYR A 584 -11.14 4.07 -27.16
N ASP A 585 -9.81 4.11 -27.11
CA ASP A 585 -8.96 5.11 -27.76
C ASP A 585 -8.74 4.68 -29.21
N SER A 586 -9.38 5.37 -30.16
CA SER A 586 -9.25 5.11 -31.60
C SER A 586 -7.87 5.44 -32.16
N SER A 587 -7.14 6.39 -31.55
CA SER A 587 -5.84 6.87 -32.02
C SER A 587 -4.73 5.84 -31.77
N THR A 588 -4.64 5.31 -30.56
CA THR A 588 -3.73 4.19 -30.26
C THR A 588 -4.34 2.84 -30.64
N LYS A 589 -5.65 2.79 -30.93
CA LYS A 589 -6.47 1.58 -31.08
C LYS A 589 -6.44 0.70 -29.83
N ASP A 590 -6.63 1.26 -28.64
CA ASP A 590 -6.59 0.50 -27.38
C ASP A 590 -7.83 0.73 -26.51
N TYR A 591 -8.24 -0.31 -25.79
CA TYR A 591 -9.28 -0.18 -24.77
C TYR A 591 -8.64 0.30 -23.47
N LYS A 592 -9.33 1.18 -22.74
CA LYS A 592 -8.83 1.76 -21.49
C LYS A 592 -9.87 1.73 -20.38
N ILE A 593 -9.43 1.46 -19.14
CA ILE A 593 -10.21 1.68 -17.92
C ILE A 593 -9.61 2.91 -17.23
N VAL A 594 -10.43 3.86 -16.82
CA VAL A 594 -10.02 5.10 -16.15
C VAL A 594 -10.60 5.12 -14.73
N SER A 595 -9.83 5.60 -13.75
CA SER A 595 -10.24 5.78 -12.36
C SER A 595 -9.78 7.13 -11.81
N PHE A 596 -10.71 7.92 -11.26
CA PHE A 596 -10.44 9.20 -10.62
C PHE A 596 -10.51 9.05 -9.10
N GLN A 597 -9.43 9.33 -8.39
CA GLN A 597 -9.44 9.43 -6.93
C GLN A 597 -9.77 10.86 -6.49
N CYS A 598 -10.89 11.03 -5.78
CA CYS A 598 -11.31 12.34 -5.29
C CYS A 598 -10.60 12.70 -3.97
N PRO A 599 -9.85 13.81 -3.87
CA PRO A 599 -9.30 14.31 -2.61
C PRO A 599 -10.41 14.89 -1.73
N VAL A 600 -10.52 14.36 -0.51
CA VAL A 600 -11.60 14.68 0.46
C VAL A 600 -10.99 15.15 1.77
N ARG A 601 -11.50 16.26 2.33
CA ARG A 601 -11.06 16.81 3.63
C ARG A 601 -12.04 16.53 4.77
N GLY A 602 -11.56 15.85 5.81
CA GLY A 602 -12.24 15.72 7.11
C GLY A 602 -13.42 14.74 7.15
N ASN A 603 -14.09 14.65 8.31
CA ASN A 603 -15.18 13.70 8.55
C ASN A 603 -16.43 13.95 7.69
N PHE A 604 -16.67 15.20 7.28
CA PHE A 604 -17.73 15.55 6.33
C PHE A 604 -17.15 15.56 4.92
N ARG A 605 -17.44 14.50 4.15
CA ARG A 605 -16.76 14.17 2.87
C ARG A 605 -17.06 15.14 1.72
N ARG A 606 -16.55 16.37 1.81
CA ARG A 606 -16.61 17.36 0.73
C ARG A 606 -15.38 17.22 -0.19
N PRO A 607 -15.56 17.28 -1.52
CA PRO A 607 -14.44 17.32 -2.47
C PRO A 607 -13.65 18.62 -2.32
N CYS A 608 -12.35 18.56 -2.56
CA CYS A 608 -11.47 19.74 -2.58
C CYS A 608 -11.23 20.16 -4.04
N PRO A 609 -11.70 21.34 -4.51
CA PRO A 609 -11.52 21.75 -5.90
C PRO A 609 -10.07 22.19 -6.21
N GLU A 610 -9.35 22.71 -5.22
CA GLU A 610 -7.97 23.23 -5.34
C GLU A 610 -6.89 22.13 -5.31
N SER A 611 -7.27 20.85 -5.26
CA SER A 611 -6.32 19.73 -5.13
C SER A 611 -6.26 18.92 -6.42
N PRO A 612 -5.07 18.56 -6.93
CA PRO A 612 -4.96 17.74 -8.13
C PRO A 612 -5.58 16.36 -7.90
N TYR A 613 -6.37 15.95 -8.88
CA TYR A 613 -6.97 14.62 -8.96
C TYR A 613 -5.93 13.68 -9.53
N VAL A 614 -5.94 12.43 -9.06
CA VAL A 614 -5.09 11.40 -9.65
C VAL A 614 -5.97 10.48 -10.49
N VAL A 615 -5.60 10.40 -11.75
CA VAL A 615 -6.29 9.67 -12.81
C VAL A 615 -5.47 8.44 -13.15
N ASP A 616 -5.90 7.28 -12.69
CA ASP A 616 -5.29 5.99 -13.02
C ASP A 616 -5.91 5.47 -14.32
N VAL A 617 -5.10 5.24 -15.36
CA VAL A 617 -5.53 4.76 -16.68
C VAL A 617 -4.87 3.43 -17.01
N LEU A 618 -5.66 2.37 -17.23
CA LEU A 618 -5.23 1.09 -17.77
C LEU A 618 -5.12 1.18 -19.29
N SER A 619 -4.02 0.71 -19.85
CA SER A 619 -3.95 0.25 -21.25
C SER A 619 -4.21 -1.26 -21.28
N LEU A 620 -5.28 -1.72 -21.94
CA LEU A 620 -5.56 -3.15 -22.06
C LEU A 620 -4.54 -3.86 -22.98
N ARG A 621 -4.04 -3.17 -24.02
CA ARG A 621 -2.93 -3.65 -24.85
C ARG A 621 -1.71 -3.93 -24.02
N ASN A 622 -1.15 -2.90 -23.40
CA ASN A 622 0.09 -3.02 -22.64
C ASN A 622 -0.10 -3.77 -21.31
N SER A 623 -1.37 -4.03 -20.93
CA SER A 623 -1.77 -4.72 -19.70
C SER A 623 -1.14 -4.09 -18.44
N CYS A 624 -1.02 -2.75 -18.46
CA CYS A 624 -0.40 -1.95 -17.42
C CYS A 624 -1.15 -0.63 -17.24
N TRP A 625 -1.17 -0.13 -16.01
CA TRP A 625 -1.76 1.16 -15.67
C TRP A 625 -0.71 2.28 -15.58
N ARG A 626 -1.15 3.52 -15.79
CA ARG A 626 -0.38 4.75 -15.56
C ARG A 626 -1.22 5.74 -14.74
N SER A 627 -0.60 6.40 -13.77
CA SER A 627 -1.24 7.45 -12.95
C SER A 627 -0.85 8.83 -13.48
N ILE A 628 -1.84 9.70 -13.71
CA ILE A 628 -1.65 11.07 -14.21
C ILE A 628 -2.23 12.04 -13.19
N LEU A 629 -1.47 13.07 -12.82
CA LEU A 629 -1.96 14.18 -11.99
C LEU A 629 -2.67 15.19 -12.89
N GLN A 630 -3.92 15.52 -12.60
CA GLN A 630 -4.69 16.53 -13.35
C GLN A 630 -5.44 17.48 -12.42
N THR A 631 -5.52 18.73 -12.81
CA THR A 631 -6.40 19.75 -12.21
C THR A 631 -7.59 19.96 -13.16
N PRO A 632 -8.65 19.16 -13.07
CA PRO A 632 -9.82 19.28 -13.93
C PRO A 632 -10.55 20.61 -13.66
N PRO A 633 -11.27 21.17 -14.65
CA PRO A 633 -12.02 22.42 -14.47
C PRO A 633 -13.15 22.27 -13.43
N MET A 634 -13.77 21.09 -13.34
CA MET A 634 -14.77 20.73 -12.35
C MET A 634 -14.55 19.31 -11.82
N VAL A 635 -15.16 19.02 -10.66
CA VAL A 635 -15.00 17.75 -9.95
C VAL A 635 -16.11 16.76 -10.33
N PRO A 636 -15.82 15.54 -10.82
CA PRO A 636 -16.85 14.49 -10.92
C PRO A 636 -17.41 14.19 -9.52
N ALA A 637 -18.73 14.11 -9.38
CA ALA A 637 -19.38 14.28 -8.07
C ALA A 637 -18.96 13.24 -7.02
N CYS A 638 -19.11 13.58 -5.73
CA CYS A 638 -18.72 12.70 -4.63
C CYS A 638 -19.46 11.33 -4.73
N PRO A 639 -18.75 10.19 -4.69
CA PRO A 639 -19.33 8.89 -5.05
C PRO A 639 -20.45 8.36 -4.13
N TYR A 640 -20.71 8.99 -2.99
CA TYR A 640 -21.94 8.78 -2.22
C TYR A 640 -23.22 9.23 -2.95
N LEU A 641 -23.09 10.03 -4.01
CA LEU A 641 -24.13 10.32 -5.01
C LEU A 641 -23.97 9.50 -6.31
N LEU A 642 -22.81 8.85 -6.50
CA LEU A 642 -22.47 8.04 -7.70
C LEU A 642 -22.46 6.53 -7.43
N SER A 643 -23.18 6.06 -6.42
CA SER A 643 -23.61 4.65 -6.33
C SER A 643 -24.46 4.19 -7.53
N THR A 644 -24.82 5.13 -8.41
CA THR A 644 -25.75 4.98 -9.53
C THR A 644 -25.31 5.71 -10.81
N ALA A 645 -24.04 6.10 -10.96
CA ALA A 645 -23.57 6.82 -12.16
C ALA A 645 -22.51 6.03 -12.91
N THR A 646 -22.83 5.67 -14.14
CA THR A 646 -21.98 4.88 -15.03
C THR A 646 -21.40 5.74 -16.14
N CYS A 647 -20.17 5.43 -16.56
CA CYS A 647 -19.49 6.18 -17.59
C CYS A 647 -20.09 5.91 -18.97
N VAL A 648 -20.15 6.96 -19.80
CA VAL A 648 -20.63 6.90 -21.18
C VAL A 648 -19.45 7.21 -22.10
N GLU A 649 -19.10 6.28 -23.00
CA GLU A 649 -18.11 6.53 -24.05
C GLU A 649 -18.79 7.02 -25.32
N LEU A 650 -18.21 8.04 -25.96
CA LEU A 650 -18.55 8.47 -27.31
C LEU A 650 -17.34 9.12 -27.96
N ASN A 651 -17.04 8.75 -29.21
CA ASN A 651 -15.97 9.33 -30.03
C ASN A 651 -14.58 9.30 -29.37
N GLY A 652 -14.31 8.32 -28.50
CA GLY A 652 -13.05 8.25 -27.74
C GLY A 652 -13.01 9.16 -26.51
N PHE A 653 -14.12 9.77 -26.12
CA PHE A 653 -14.25 10.54 -24.88
C PHE A 653 -15.15 9.79 -23.88
N LEU A 654 -14.69 9.74 -22.63
CA LEU A 654 -15.48 9.29 -21.51
C LEU A 654 -16.25 10.46 -20.89
N HIS A 655 -17.50 10.23 -20.50
CA HIS A 655 -18.42 11.24 -19.98
C HIS A 655 -19.05 10.82 -18.65
N TRP A 656 -19.19 11.78 -17.73
CA TRP A 656 -19.90 11.64 -16.46
C TRP A 656 -20.71 12.89 -16.13
N GLN A 657 -21.83 12.71 -15.44
CA GLN A 657 -22.65 13.81 -14.93
C GLN A 657 -21.92 14.56 -13.78
N HIS A 658 -21.82 15.89 -13.84
CA HIS A 658 -21.47 16.73 -12.69
C HIS A 658 -22.70 17.00 -11.79
N CYS A 659 -22.49 17.21 -10.49
CA CYS A 659 -23.59 17.47 -9.54
C CYS A 659 -23.42 18.83 -8.84
N SER A 660 -24.07 19.86 -9.38
CA SER A 660 -24.01 21.26 -8.91
C SER A 660 -24.60 21.49 -7.50
N LYS A 661 -25.20 20.47 -6.85
CA LYS A 661 -25.92 20.59 -5.56
C LYS A 661 -25.08 21.05 -4.35
N HIS A 662 -23.77 21.26 -4.50
CA HIS A 662 -22.88 21.84 -3.48
C HIS A 662 -22.07 23.07 -3.97
N CYS A 663 -22.34 23.60 -5.16
CA CYS A 663 -21.73 24.84 -5.65
C CYS A 663 -22.47 26.07 -5.08
N PRO A 664 -21.80 27.00 -4.35
CA PRO A 664 -22.46 28.16 -3.75
C PRO A 664 -23.11 29.15 -4.74
N GLU A 665 -22.74 29.08 -6.01
CA GLU A 665 -23.03 30.11 -7.03
C GLU A 665 -24.08 29.71 -8.07
N GLY A 666 -24.75 28.56 -7.91
CA GLY A 666 -25.84 28.14 -8.82
C GLY A 666 -25.45 27.91 -10.29
N ARG A 667 -24.15 27.67 -10.56
CA ARG A 667 -23.60 27.48 -11.90
C ARG A 667 -24.20 26.24 -12.61
N SER A 668 -24.08 26.25 -13.94
CA SER A 668 -24.70 25.35 -14.92
C SER A 668 -24.62 23.86 -14.60
N ASP A 669 -25.61 23.10 -15.07
CA ASP A 669 -25.47 21.66 -15.28
C ASP A 669 -24.37 21.43 -16.33
N SER A 670 -23.38 20.60 -16.02
CA SER A 670 -22.30 20.27 -16.94
C SER A 670 -21.96 18.79 -16.93
N ILE A 671 -21.24 18.39 -17.98
CA ILE A 671 -20.81 17.02 -18.22
C ILE A 671 -19.29 17.04 -18.12
N PHE A 672 -18.74 16.32 -17.14
CA PHE A 672 -17.31 16.12 -17.00
C PHE A 672 -16.84 15.13 -18.08
N THR A 673 -15.77 15.46 -18.79
CA THR A 673 -15.24 14.61 -19.87
C THR A 673 -13.78 14.22 -19.65
N PHE A 674 -13.36 13.13 -20.29
CA PHE A 674 -11.98 12.71 -20.36
C PHE A 674 -11.67 12.16 -21.76
N ASP A 675 -10.77 12.85 -22.47
CA ASP A 675 -10.23 12.43 -23.76
C ASP A 675 -9.38 11.15 -23.56
N LEU A 676 -9.66 10.06 -24.26
CA LEU A 676 -8.88 8.83 -24.13
C LEU A 676 -7.57 8.83 -24.93
N ALA A 677 -7.42 9.67 -25.95
CA ALA A 677 -6.22 9.76 -26.78
C ALA A 677 -5.18 10.68 -26.14
N GLU A 678 -5.56 11.92 -25.86
CA GLU A 678 -4.72 12.92 -25.20
C GLU A 678 -4.61 12.67 -23.68
N GLU A 679 -5.52 11.88 -23.11
CA GLU A 679 -5.65 11.59 -21.67
C GLU A 679 -5.72 12.87 -20.83
N LYS A 680 -6.69 13.74 -21.19
CA LYS A 680 -6.96 15.04 -20.56
C LYS A 680 -8.41 15.17 -20.10
N CYS A 681 -8.59 15.70 -18.90
CA CYS A 681 -9.89 16.12 -18.37
C CYS A 681 -10.43 17.35 -19.12
N GLY A 682 -11.74 17.37 -19.36
CA GLY A 682 -12.47 18.47 -19.98
C GLY A 682 -13.88 18.65 -19.41
N GLU A 683 -14.66 19.53 -20.02
CA GLU A 683 -16.04 19.83 -19.64
C GLU A 683 -16.88 20.18 -20.88
N ILE A 684 -18.12 19.69 -20.93
CA ILE A 684 -19.17 20.15 -21.84
C ILE A 684 -20.24 20.87 -21.01
N ILE A 685 -20.39 22.17 -21.24
CA ILE A 685 -21.37 23.02 -20.53
C ILE A 685 -22.75 22.85 -21.18
N PHE A 686 -23.70 22.27 -20.44
CA PHE A 686 -25.08 22.13 -20.91
C PHE A 686 -25.94 23.32 -20.47
N ASN A 687 -26.16 24.27 -21.39
CA ASN A 687 -27.00 25.44 -21.13
C ASN A 687 -28.47 25.16 -21.50
N ALA A 688 -29.26 24.70 -20.51
CA ALA A 688 -30.70 24.51 -20.65
C ALA A 688 -31.40 25.82 -21.09
N PRO A 689 -31.98 25.92 -22.31
CA PRO A 689 -32.42 27.20 -22.92
C PRO A 689 -33.65 27.90 -22.29
N ASN A 690 -34.00 27.61 -21.03
CA ASN A 690 -35.20 28.15 -20.38
C ASN A 690 -35.07 28.32 -18.84
N LYS A 691 -33.96 28.87 -18.35
CA LYS A 691 -33.82 29.34 -16.94
C LYS A 691 -34.60 30.63 -16.63
N GLY A 692 -35.68 30.93 -17.37
CA GLY A 692 -36.36 32.23 -17.37
C GLY A 692 -37.60 32.38 -16.47
N ARG A 693 -38.01 31.35 -15.71
CA ARG A 693 -39.20 31.39 -14.84
C ARG A 693 -38.82 31.31 -13.36
N LYS A 694 -39.32 32.26 -12.55
CA LYS A 694 -39.18 32.22 -11.09
C LYS A 694 -39.74 30.90 -10.54
N ASN A 695 -39.05 30.33 -9.55
CA ASN A 695 -39.36 29.06 -8.88
C ASN A 695 -39.33 27.79 -9.75
N GLN A 696 -38.80 27.84 -10.99
CA GLN A 696 -38.59 26.64 -11.81
C GLN A 696 -37.12 26.20 -11.77
N TYR A 697 -36.90 24.92 -11.49
CA TYR A 697 -35.60 24.28 -11.36
C TYR A 697 -35.47 23.12 -12.35
N TYR A 698 -34.25 22.85 -12.78
CA TYR A 698 -33.91 21.67 -13.57
C TYR A 698 -32.74 20.95 -12.90
N ASP A 699 -32.70 19.62 -12.96
CA ASP A 699 -31.48 18.84 -12.73
C ASP A 699 -31.32 17.74 -13.78
N ILE A 700 -30.08 17.46 -14.20
CA ILE A 700 -29.77 16.27 -14.99
C ILE A 700 -30.06 15.01 -14.14
N ILE A 701 -30.73 14.03 -14.73
CA ILE A 701 -31.03 12.73 -14.10
C ILE A 701 -30.54 11.53 -14.93
N GLY A 702 -30.13 11.73 -16.18
CA GLY A 702 -29.59 10.69 -17.05
C GLY A 702 -28.68 11.25 -18.14
N LEU A 703 -27.72 10.44 -18.57
CA LEU A 703 -26.71 10.71 -19.59
C LEU A 703 -26.48 9.42 -20.39
N GLY A 704 -26.30 9.49 -21.70
CA GLY A 704 -26.08 8.31 -22.54
C GLY A 704 -25.79 8.64 -24.00
N VAL A 705 -25.66 7.62 -24.85
CA VAL A 705 -25.61 7.77 -26.33
C VAL A 705 -26.91 7.27 -26.92
N LEU A 706 -27.45 8.00 -27.90
CA LEU A 706 -28.61 7.62 -28.70
C LEU A 706 -28.29 7.90 -30.18
N ASN A 707 -28.23 6.85 -30.99
CA ASN A 707 -27.90 6.91 -32.44
C ASN A 707 -26.65 7.77 -32.74
N GLY A 708 -25.56 7.58 -31.98
CA GLY A 708 -24.30 8.32 -32.12
C GLY A 708 -24.27 9.71 -31.47
N CYS A 709 -25.41 10.27 -31.07
CA CYS A 709 -25.48 11.55 -30.37
C CYS A 709 -25.40 11.38 -28.85
N LEU A 710 -24.66 12.24 -28.15
CA LEU A 710 -24.70 12.33 -26.70
C LEU A 710 -26.07 12.90 -26.27
N TYR A 711 -26.76 12.23 -25.34
CA TYR A 711 -28.05 12.69 -24.82
C TYR A 711 -28.01 12.99 -23.32
N VAL A 712 -28.86 13.93 -22.91
CA VAL A 712 -29.11 14.32 -21.51
C VAL A 712 -30.61 14.22 -21.23
N THR A 713 -30.99 13.43 -20.21
CA THR A 713 -32.33 13.49 -19.61
C THR A 713 -32.29 14.48 -18.46
N MET A 714 -32.99 15.61 -18.61
CA MET A 714 -33.28 16.53 -17.51
C MET A 714 -34.62 16.22 -16.86
N ARG A 715 -34.76 16.56 -15.58
CA ARG A 715 -36.02 16.66 -14.87
C ARG A 715 -36.40 18.13 -14.67
N SER A 716 -37.67 18.48 -14.91
CA SER A 716 -38.26 19.80 -14.61
C SER A 716 -38.96 19.75 -13.26
N MET A 717 -38.72 20.74 -12.40
CA MET A 717 -39.31 20.86 -11.07
C MET A 717 -39.80 22.29 -10.81
N GLN A 718 -40.92 22.42 -10.09
CA GLN A 718 -41.47 23.71 -9.66
C GLN A 718 -41.50 23.76 -8.13
N HIS A 719 -41.07 24.87 -7.55
CA HIS A 719 -41.12 25.10 -6.11
C HIS A 719 -42.38 25.87 -5.70
N SER A 720 -43.15 25.31 -4.78
CA SER A 720 -44.36 25.89 -4.19
C SER A 720 -44.18 26.11 -2.69
N SER A 721 -45.15 26.79 -2.04
CA SER A 721 -45.18 26.95 -0.59
C SER A 721 -45.39 25.63 0.18
N GLY A 722 -45.94 24.60 -0.48
CA GLY A 722 -46.08 23.24 0.06
C GLY A 722 -44.91 22.29 -0.28
N GLY A 723 -43.84 22.79 -0.89
CA GLY A 723 -42.67 22.02 -1.29
C GLY A 723 -42.44 21.95 -2.80
N CYS A 724 -41.53 21.07 -3.23
CA CYS A 724 -41.14 20.89 -4.62
C CYS A 724 -42.04 19.86 -5.32
N ARG A 725 -42.38 20.10 -6.59
CA ARG A 725 -43.18 19.20 -7.44
C ARG A 725 -42.46 18.95 -8.76
N ILE A 726 -42.51 17.72 -9.27
CA ILE A 726 -41.94 17.37 -10.57
C ILE A 726 -42.97 17.69 -11.67
N GLU A 727 -42.58 18.44 -12.70
CA GLU A 727 -43.44 18.74 -13.86
C GLU A 727 -43.31 17.71 -14.99
N GLY A 728 -42.15 17.09 -15.15
CA GLY A 728 -41.82 16.30 -16.33
C GLY A 728 -40.33 16.03 -16.50
N CYS A 729 -39.98 15.30 -17.57
CA CYS A 729 -38.60 15.10 -18.02
C CYS A 729 -38.42 15.62 -19.46
N HIS A 730 -37.27 16.25 -19.74
CA HIS A 730 -36.90 16.76 -21.07
C HIS A 730 -35.67 16.00 -21.56
N ILE A 731 -35.73 15.40 -22.75
CA ILE A 731 -34.58 14.73 -23.35
C ILE A 731 -33.97 15.66 -24.40
N TRP A 732 -32.66 15.86 -24.31
CA TRP A 732 -31.86 16.68 -25.22
C TRP A 732 -30.77 15.82 -25.87
N VAL A 733 -30.44 16.12 -27.13
CA VAL A 733 -29.36 15.47 -27.89
C VAL A 733 -28.40 16.51 -28.46
N MET A 734 -27.10 16.26 -28.34
CA MET A 734 -26.04 17.02 -29.00
C MET A 734 -25.89 16.44 -30.41
N LYS A 735 -26.35 17.17 -31.44
CA LYS A 735 -26.31 16.69 -32.83
C LYS A 735 -24.90 16.67 -33.41
N GLU A 736 -24.09 17.65 -33.04
CA GLU A 736 -22.70 17.79 -33.46
C GLU A 736 -21.82 17.76 -32.20
N TYR A 737 -20.96 16.74 -32.11
CA TYR A 737 -20.18 16.48 -30.91
C TYR A 737 -19.25 17.64 -30.56
N GLY A 738 -19.25 18.07 -29.30
CA GLY A 738 -18.51 19.24 -28.81
C GLY A 738 -19.13 20.60 -29.12
N VAL A 739 -20.00 20.72 -30.14
CA VAL A 739 -20.63 21.99 -30.53
C VAL A 739 -21.78 22.31 -29.58
N GLN A 740 -21.58 23.30 -28.69
CA GLN A 740 -22.54 23.65 -27.64
C GLN A 740 -23.91 24.08 -28.19
N GLN A 741 -23.94 24.72 -29.36
CA GLN A 741 -25.15 25.20 -30.01
C GLN A 741 -26.00 24.07 -30.63
N SER A 742 -25.45 22.85 -30.77
CA SER A 742 -26.15 21.71 -31.40
C SER A 742 -27.13 20.98 -30.46
N TRP A 743 -27.16 21.34 -29.17
CA TRP A 743 -28.07 20.78 -28.15
C TRP A 743 -29.54 21.02 -28.51
N THR A 744 -30.15 20.03 -29.15
CA THR A 744 -31.55 20.05 -29.60
C THR A 744 -32.42 19.29 -28.61
N LYS A 745 -33.60 19.82 -28.27
CA LYS A 745 -34.59 19.07 -27.46
C LYS A 745 -35.24 18.01 -28.33
N LEU A 746 -35.08 16.74 -27.98
CA LEU A 746 -35.70 15.63 -28.69
C LEU A 746 -37.19 15.48 -28.30
N MET A 747 -37.51 15.56 -27.00
CA MET A 747 -38.90 15.49 -26.53
C MET A 747 -39.10 16.08 -25.12
N ARG A 748 -40.37 16.31 -24.76
CA ARG A 748 -40.84 16.61 -23.39
C ARG A 748 -41.87 15.59 -22.96
N ILE A 749 -41.65 14.96 -21.81
CA ILE A 749 -42.58 14.05 -21.13
C ILE A 749 -43.13 14.83 -19.93
N SER A 750 -44.42 15.13 -19.90
CA SER A 750 -45.07 15.85 -18.78
C SER A 750 -45.66 14.85 -17.78
N PHE A 751 -45.61 15.14 -16.47
CA PHE A 751 -46.23 14.32 -15.43
C PHE A 751 -47.49 14.98 -14.83
N PRO A 752 -48.49 14.19 -14.39
CA PRO A 752 -49.74 14.73 -13.86
C PRO A 752 -49.55 15.45 -12.51
N PRO A 753 -50.49 16.33 -12.09
CA PRO A 753 -50.26 17.25 -10.97
C PRO A 753 -49.99 16.65 -9.58
N ARG A 754 -50.30 15.36 -9.37
CA ARG A 754 -50.14 14.65 -8.10
C ARG A 754 -48.76 13.98 -7.93
N PHE A 755 -47.83 14.16 -8.86
CA PHE A 755 -46.53 13.49 -8.85
C PHE A 755 -45.56 14.10 -7.80
N LEU A 756 -45.33 13.35 -6.70
CA LEU A 756 -44.57 13.82 -5.53
C LEU A 756 -43.04 13.73 -5.72
N ALA A 757 -42.30 14.60 -5.03
CA ALA A 757 -40.85 14.78 -5.21
C ALA A 757 -39.98 13.55 -4.86
N ASN A 758 -40.46 12.63 -4.04
CA ASN A 758 -39.69 11.46 -3.60
C ASN A 758 -39.58 10.36 -4.67
N SER A 759 -40.34 10.46 -5.76
CA SER A 759 -40.35 9.46 -6.83
C SER A 759 -39.13 9.59 -7.75
N PHE A 760 -38.17 8.67 -7.65
CA PHE A 760 -36.97 8.62 -8.49
C PHE A 760 -37.26 8.11 -9.92
N VAL A 761 -37.94 8.93 -10.73
CA VAL A 761 -38.19 8.61 -12.15
C VAL A 761 -36.92 8.82 -12.98
N ASN A 762 -36.10 7.77 -13.05
CA ASN A 762 -34.95 7.69 -13.94
C ASN A 762 -35.41 7.24 -15.35
N LEU A 763 -35.59 8.17 -16.29
CA LEU A 763 -36.00 7.88 -17.67
C LEU A 763 -34.81 7.73 -18.63
N PHE A 764 -34.70 6.56 -19.27
CA PHE A 764 -33.60 6.23 -20.17
C PHE A 764 -34.09 5.97 -21.60
N PRO A 765 -33.75 6.83 -22.58
CA PRO A 765 -33.68 6.48 -23.98
C PRO A 765 -32.84 5.22 -24.22
N VAL A 766 -33.46 4.21 -24.84
CA VAL A 766 -32.82 2.93 -25.21
C VAL A 766 -32.46 2.91 -26.69
N TYR A 767 -33.39 3.34 -27.55
CA TYR A 767 -33.31 3.19 -29.00
C TYR A 767 -34.27 4.15 -29.71
N TYR A 768 -33.91 4.66 -30.89
CA TYR A 768 -34.76 5.49 -31.75
C TYR A 768 -34.90 4.82 -33.13
N THR A 769 -36.12 4.42 -33.49
CA THR A 769 -36.37 3.65 -34.73
C THR A 769 -36.31 4.53 -35.97
N LYS A 770 -36.01 3.93 -37.14
CA LYS A 770 -36.09 4.59 -38.46
C LYS A 770 -37.46 5.23 -38.74
N LYS A 771 -38.55 4.71 -38.15
CA LYS A 771 -39.93 5.23 -38.27
C LYS A 771 -40.31 6.22 -37.15
N GLY A 772 -39.33 6.88 -36.51
CA GLY A 772 -39.54 8.02 -35.60
C GLY A 772 -40.07 7.69 -34.20
N ARG A 773 -39.96 6.43 -33.73
CA ARG A 773 -40.39 6.04 -32.37
C ARG A 773 -39.20 5.94 -31.43
N LEU A 774 -39.28 6.57 -30.27
CA LEU A 774 -38.30 6.43 -29.19
C LEU A 774 -38.78 5.36 -28.20
N LEU A 775 -37.92 4.37 -27.93
CA LEU A 775 -38.09 3.40 -26.85
C LEU A 775 -37.48 3.94 -25.56
N LEU A 776 -38.32 4.13 -24.55
CA LEU A 776 -37.96 4.58 -23.21
C LEU A 776 -38.06 3.43 -22.22
N PHE A 777 -37.05 3.28 -21.36
CA PHE A 777 -37.04 2.32 -20.26
C PHE A 777 -37.31 3.02 -18.92
N LEU A 778 -38.07 2.35 -18.04
CA LEU A 778 -38.42 2.79 -16.69
C LEU A 778 -38.03 1.74 -15.61
N PRO A 779 -37.08 2.06 -14.69
CA PRO A 779 -36.77 1.20 -13.56
C PRO A 779 -37.84 1.35 -12.46
N GLN A 780 -38.68 0.32 -12.32
CA GLN A 780 -39.68 0.28 -11.24
C GLN A 780 -39.03 0.21 -9.84
N GLN A 781 -39.29 1.20 -8.99
CA GLN A 781 -39.29 1.03 -7.52
C GLN A 781 -40.72 0.93 -6.98
N ASP A 782 -41.59 1.88 -7.30
CA ASP A 782 -43.02 1.87 -6.92
C ASP A 782 -43.95 1.52 -8.09
N VAL A 783 -45.08 0.89 -7.76
CA VAL A 783 -46.23 0.74 -8.68
C VAL A 783 -47.24 1.83 -8.35
N TYR A 784 -47.32 2.84 -9.21
CA TYR A 784 -48.52 3.66 -9.32
C TYR A 784 -49.40 3.05 -10.41
N ASN A 785 -50.71 2.91 -10.18
CA ASN A 785 -51.58 2.29 -11.17
C ASN A 785 -51.78 3.25 -12.36
N VAL A 786 -51.23 2.90 -13.52
CA VAL A 786 -51.16 3.80 -14.68
C VAL A 786 -52.51 3.90 -15.40
N GLU A 787 -53.40 2.93 -15.19
CA GLU A 787 -54.75 2.84 -15.78
C GLU A 787 -55.62 4.08 -15.54
N GLU A 788 -55.37 4.85 -14.47
CA GLU A 788 -56.15 6.06 -14.13
C GLU A 788 -55.76 7.34 -14.90
N TYR A 789 -54.60 7.40 -15.58
CA TYR A 789 -54.02 8.68 -16.01
C TYR A 789 -53.75 8.75 -17.53
N PRO A 790 -54.54 9.55 -18.29
CA PRO A 790 -54.38 9.66 -19.74
C PRO A 790 -53.19 10.56 -20.11
N PHE A 791 -52.04 9.96 -20.40
CA PHE A 791 -51.01 10.60 -21.21
C PHE A 791 -51.31 10.32 -22.70
N SER A 792 -51.06 11.30 -23.57
CA SER A 792 -51.37 11.23 -25.01
C SER A 792 -50.36 10.39 -25.83
N TYR A 793 -49.94 9.25 -25.30
CA TYR A 793 -49.02 8.31 -25.93
C TYR A 793 -49.70 6.95 -26.07
N SER A 794 -49.38 6.21 -27.13
CA SER A 794 -49.89 4.85 -27.33
C SER A 794 -49.25 3.90 -26.31
N TYR A 795 -50.00 3.58 -25.24
CA TYR A 795 -49.57 2.60 -24.26
C TYR A 795 -49.68 1.17 -24.80
N SER A 796 -48.74 0.33 -24.36
CA SER A 796 -48.78 -1.11 -24.57
C SER A 796 -48.18 -1.76 -23.33
N GLU A 797 -49.02 -2.22 -22.39
CA GLU A 797 -48.53 -2.92 -21.20
C GLU A 797 -48.06 -4.32 -21.58
N TYR A 798 -46.74 -4.49 -21.69
CA TYR A 798 -46.13 -5.78 -22.01
C TYR A 798 -45.41 -6.38 -20.79
N ARG A 799 -46.15 -7.22 -20.06
CA ARG A 799 -45.60 -8.13 -19.04
C ARG A 799 -44.88 -9.29 -19.72
N MET A 800 -43.56 -9.30 -19.71
CA MET A 800 -42.80 -10.50 -20.07
C MET A 800 -43.13 -11.66 -19.12
N PRO A 801 -43.32 -12.89 -19.64
CA PRO A 801 -43.49 -14.08 -18.81
C PRO A 801 -42.18 -14.47 -18.10
N GLU A 802 -42.35 -15.03 -16.89
CA GLU A 802 -41.37 -15.64 -15.97
C GLU A 802 -40.67 -14.77 -14.88
N LYS A 803 -41.11 -15.03 -13.63
CA LYS A 803 -40.32 -15.05 -12.38
C LYS A 803 -39.30 -13.92 -12.16
N GLY A 804 -39.73 -12.67 -12.37
CA GLY A 804 -39.05 -11.45 -11.91
C GLY A 804 -40.03 -10.27 -11.80
N LYS A 805 -39.69 -9.22 -11.04
CA LYS A 805 -40.51 -8.00 -10.99
C LYS A 805 -40.66 -7.39 -12.40
N PRO A 806 -41.84 -6.90 -12.80
CA PRO A 806 -42.07 -6.39 -14.15
C PRO A 806 -41.19 -5.17 -14.46
N LEU A 807 -40.91 -5.00 -15.75
CA LEU A 807 -40.08 -3.95 -16.30
C LEU A 807 -40.84 -3.28 -17.44
N TRP A 808 -40.90 -1.96 -17.41
CA TRP A 808 -41.80 -1.18 -18.25
C TRP A 808 -41.04 -0.48 -19.36
N PHE A 809 -41.58 -0.60 -20.57
CA PHE A 809 -41.13 0.13 -21.75
C PHE A 809 -42.26 1.04 -22.21
N ILE A 810 -41.92 2.26 -22.62
CA ILE A 810 -42.86 3.20 -23.25
C ILE A 810 -42.33 3.54 -24.63
N THR A 811 -43.17 3.41 -25.65
CA THR A 811 -42.89 3.95 -26.99
C THR A 811 -43.54 5.31 -27.15
N ALA A 812 -42.74 6.35 -27.37
CA ALA A 812 -43.24 7.66 -27.78
C ALA A 812 -43.00 7.85 -29.29
N HIS A 813 -43.99 8.35 -30.01
CA HIS A 813 -43.74 8.99 -31.31
C HIS A 813 -43.00 10.30 -31.07
N VAL A 814 -42.01 10.58 -31.91
CA VAL A 814 -41.22 11.81 -31.93
C VAL A 814 -41.22 12.32 -33.36
N ASP A 815 -41.63 13.57 -33.56
CA ASP A 815 -41.67 14.16 -34.90
C ASP A 815 -40.28 14.10 -35.57
N THR A 816 -40.28 13.92 -36.89
CA THR A 816 -39.12 13.46 -37.66
C THR A 816 -37.97 14.47 -37.65
N PHE A 817 -36.97 14.26 -36.79
CA PHE A 817 -35.81 15.16 -36.62
C PHE A 817 -34.43 14.49 -36.69
N LEU A 818 -34.37 13.19 -36.94
CA LEU A 818 -33.13 12.41 -37.15
C LEU A 818 -33.29 11.49 -38.38
N SER A 819 -33.05 12.02 -39.59
CA SER A 819 -32.85 11.19 -40.77
C SER A 819 -31.41 10.66 -40.80
N PRO A 820 -31.15 9.40 -41.20
CA PRO A 820 -29.78 8.85 -41.25
C PRO A 820 -28.83 9.62 -42.19
N ASN A 821 -29.36 10.31 -43.20
CA ASN A 821 -28.59 10.83 -44.34
C ASN A 821 -27.82 12.14 -44.06
N SER A 822 -27.88 12.71 -42.85
CA SER A 822 -27.14 13.94 -42.49
C SER A 822 -25.79 13.68 -41.80
N LEU A 823 -25.44 12.43 -41.51
CA LEU A 823 -24.11 12.04 -40.99
C LEU A 823 -23.26 11.46 -42.13
N GLY A 824 -23.08 12.26 -43.18
CA GLY A 824 -22.25 11.93 -44.34
C GLY A 824 -20.93 12.71 -44.33
N SER A 825 -19.84 12.02 -44.66
CA SER A 825 -18.50 12.55 -44.94
C SER A 825 -17.93 13.57 -43.92
N ASN A 826 -17.27 13.06 -42.89
CA ASN A 826 -15.80 13.13 -42.81
C ASN A 826 -15.25 11.97 -41.96
N LEU A 827 -13.99 11.62 -42.21
CA LEU A 827 -13.25 10.50 -41.58
C LEU A 827 -12.50 10.93 -40.31
#